data_AF-A0A3D3KE35-F1
#
_entry.id   AF-A0A3D3KE35-F1
#
_cell.length_a   1.000
_cell.length_b   1.000
_cell.length_c   1.000
_cell.angle_alpha   90.00
_cell.angle_beta   90.00
_cell.angle_gamma   90.00
#
_symmetry.space_group_name_H-M   'P 1'
#
loop_
_entity.id
_entity.type
_entity.pdbx_description
1 polymer ?
#
loop_
_entity_poly.entity_id
_entity_poly.type
_entity_poly.pdbx_seq_one_letter_code
_entity_poly.pdbx_strand_id
1 'polypeptide(L)'
;MFVSAWANANIQIYPLKGIFGLEQGCRTDPSNYEENGSSIVCDFSQAIDNEIIRKQAETLFLQGLKQGFGDQVVDNISQKTKNRTYIASLEVLRASEYVVKKDSTTEIFLPVTLSLKLTNVLSGEVIYSDSATLSQPIQVLTTDIDSPATKAAIKQKFQSTLLTLTNQLTKQLKSKFKVSEIETQVIDRWKSYLVLDKGFKQGITVQDELSSIDGDLIRVVHADSDYAVAIPILMQGRTKRFSKLSTNTRQAMNKPKVLVVDVLTYQGESEDLIEQIFSDAVGEQASFTLTPVNRRYSAMAQSISEQTALAQSEDINQRELPEFFIRINVIPVIDYQQQIGKITQQQVLHSEVFAEMIDRSGRVIYSAHATDDIKEVISEGMGFSLEARKEVVLKNALLKLGQQFQKGIQFTRSDLKVLSSSGHNITIDDAGERLSTGMKVHVYHSDKAAGRNILIPTWEATVLERQGARVTAQLDFPVNSSDRLPVRSGDRILLDSSAPVGDSKQSRVLCPSLHTEQVGEIPFDGFGPLIYHAFASQSKRPFYATGSGFKGQALLKDSVIAMTENAGFKKNMKVNFFVPKDECLQPVLKVEVKQDSITCNADKSNCDATLVMASGARIFNQKSEKIGAYGLQQEIELEGIDHQYRNEMYNIQMFEALPKILNQIVQTADSSQ
;
A
#
# COMPACT_ATOMS: atom_id res chain seq x y z
N MET A 1 -17.09 32.90 -0.59
CA MET A 1 -16.04 33.10 -1.61
C MET A 1 -14.82 33.70 -0.93
N PHE A 2 -13.80 32.90 -0.67
CA PHE A 2 -12.49 33.39 -0.19
C PHE A 2 -11.44 32.87 -1.16
N VAL A 3 -10.81 33.79 -1.88
CA VAL A 3 -9.64 33.53 -2.72
C VAL A 3 -8.50 33.20 -1.76
N SER A 4 -8.11 31.93 -1.67
CA SER A 4 -6.83 31.57 -1.10
C SER A 4 -5.74 32.17 -1.99
N ALA A 5 -5.08 33.22 -1.53
CA ALA A 5 -3.87 33.70 -2.17
C ALA A 5 -2.85 32.56 -2.11
N TRP A 6 -2.53 31.99 -3.26
CA TRP A 6 -1.44 31.03 -3.45
C TRP A 6 -0.14 31.83 -3.31
N ALA A 7 0.23 32.17 -2.08
CA ALA A 7 1.57 32.67 -1.79
C ALA A 7 2.54 31.49 -2.00
N ASN A 8 3.65 31.74 -2.69
CA ASN A 8 4.75 30.78 -2.78
C ASN A 8 5.17 30.42 -1.35
N ALA A 9 4.73 29.25 -0.88
CA ALA A 9 5.20 28.68 0.37
C ALA A 9 6.74 28.75 0.38
N ASN A 10 7.35 29.12 1.50
CA ASN A 10 8.81 29.20 1.60
C ASN A 10 9.38 27.77 1.71
N ILE A 11 9.27 27.01 0.62
CA ILE A 11 9.77 25.66 0.43
C ILE A 11 11.14 25.74 -0.25
N GLN A 12 12.04 24.86 0.18
CA GLN A 12 13.27 24.60 -0.54
C GLN A 12 13.19 23.23 -1.21
N ILE A 13 13.61 23.14 -2.46
CA ILE A 13 13.69 21.89 -3.23
C ILE A 13 15.16 21.58 -3.46
N TYR A 14 15.62 20.46 -2.92
CA TYR A 14 16.97 19.96 -3.15
C TYR A 14 16.91 18.88 -4.23
N PRO A 15 17.55 19.09 -5.40
CA PRO A 15 17.60 18.10 -6.47
C PRO A 15 18.63 17.03 -6.12
N LEU A 16 18.17 15.83 -5.80
CA LEU A 16 19.05 14.71 -5.51
C LEU A 16 19.73 14.22 -6.79
N LYS A 17 21.04 13.98 -6.72
CA LYS A 17 21.79 13.36 -7.82
C LYS A 17 21.57 11.85 -7.84
N GLY A 18 21.53 11.28 -9.03
CA GLY A 18 21.29 9.85 -9.25
C GLY A 18 19.86 9.50 -9.69
N ILE A 19 19.71 8.23 -10.07
CA ILE A 19 18.46 7.59 -10.49
C ILE A 19 18.27 6.36 -9.60
N PHE A 20 17.16 6.32 -8.89
CA PHE A 20 16.86 5.28 -7.91
C PHE A 20 15.96 4.19 -8.51
N GLY A 21 15.90 3.02 -7.87
CA GLY A 21 15.14 1.84 -8.32
C GLY A 21 15.96 0.73 -8.93
N LEU A 22 17.27 0.92 -9.06
CA LEU A 22 18.19 -0.06 -9.64
C LEU A 22 18.82 -0.97 -8.57
N GLU A 23 18.61 -0.62 -7.29
CA GLU A 23 19.14 -1.33 -6.13
C GLU A 23 18.53 -2.72 -5.91
N GLN A 24 17.33 -2.98 -6.46
CA GLN A 24 16.64 -4.28 -6.34
C GLN A 24 17.16 -5.34 -7.34
N GLY A 25 18.23 -5.02 -8.07
CA GLY A 25 18.74 -5.87 -9.14
C GLY A 25 17.90 -5.80 -10.40
N CYS A 26 18.24 -6.62 -11.38
CA CYS A 26 17.60 -6.64 -12.68
C CYS A 26 17.32 -8.06 -13.14
N ARG A 27 16.30 -8.19 -13.98
CA ARG A 27 15.90 -9.44 -14.61
C ARG A 27 16.75 -9.71 -15.86
N THR A 28 17.43 -10.85 -15.89
CA THR A 28 18.34 -11.23 -16.99
C THR A 28 17.61 -11.72 -18.23
N ASP A 29 16.51 -12.46 -18.06
CA ASP A 29 15.64 -12.89 -19.15
C ASP A 29 14.35 -12.04 -19.13
N PRO A 30 14.14 -11.16 -20.13
CA PRO A 30 12.93 -10.35 -20.21
C PRO A 30 11.62 -11.14 -20.14
N SER A 31 11.64 -12.41 -20.54
CA SER A 31 10.47 -13.29 -20.66
C SER A 31 10.22 -14.16 -19.42
N ASN A 32 11.21 -14.31 -18.53
CA ASN A 32 11.09 -15.18 -17.35
C ASN A 32 10.76 -14.38 -16.08
N TYR A 33 9.52 -14.45 -15.65
CA TYR A 33 9.07 -13.76 -14.44
C TYR A 33 9.18 -14.65 -13.21
N GLU A 34 9.74 -14.10 -12.14
CA GLU A 34 9.84 -14.75 -10.84
C GLU A 34 8.93 -14.04 -9.83
N GLU A 35 8.48 -14.79 -8.83
CA GLU A 35 7.70 -14.26 -7.69
C GLU A 35 8.50 -13.16 -6.97
N ASN A 36 7.90 -11.98 -6.80
CA ASN A 36 8.58 -10.77 -6.32
C ASN A 36 9.88 -10.42 -7.08
N GLY A 37 9.96 -10.83 -8.35
CA GLY A 37 11.12 -10.55 -9.22
C GLY A 37 11.20 -9.10 -9.66
N SER A 38 12.38 -8.68 -10.12
CA SER A 38 12.61 -7.30 -10.56
C SER A 38 11.74 -6.92 -11.77
N SER A 39 11.13 -5.73 -11.70
CA SER A 39 10.38 -5.08 -12.78
C SER A 39 11.29 -4.40 -13.82
N ILE A 40 12.61 -4.52 -13.66
CA ILE A 40 13.63 -3.87 -14.48
C ILE A 40 14.49 -4.92 -15.18
N VAL A 41 14.52 -4.91 -16.51
CA VAL A 41 15.41 -5.77 -17.30
C VAL A 41 16.86 -5.29 -17.25
N CYS A 42 17.82 -6.21 -17.26
CA CYS A 42 19.24 -5.88 -17.16
C CYS A 42 19.76 -5.00 -18.30
N ASP A 43 19.17 -5.11 -19.49
CA ASP A 43 19.51 -4.25 -20.63
C ASP A 43 19.23 -2.77 -20.36
N PHE A 44 18.18 -2.46 -19.59
CA PHE A 44 17.93 -1.09 -19.14
C PHE A 44 19.01 -0.63 -18.16
N SER A 45 19.31 -1.44 -17.13
CA SER A 45 20.35 -1.11 -16.14
C SER A 45 21.71 -0.86 -16.82
N GLN A 46 22.10 -1.70 -17.76
CA GLN A 46 23.33 -1.53 -18.56
C GLN A 46 23.26 -0.33 -19.52
N ALA A 47 22.07 0.03 -20.00
CA ALA A 47 21.89 1.21 -20.84
C ALA A 47 22.18 2.50 -20.08
N ILE A 48 21.79 2.56 -18.81
CA ILE A 48 21.93 3.75 -17.96
C ILE A 48 23.15 3.70 -17.03
N ASP A 49 23.87 2.59 -16.98
CA ASP A 49 25.22 2.50 -16.38
C ASP A 49 26.28 3.14 -17.28
N ASN A 50 26.00 4.39 -17.68
CA ASN A 50 26.85 5.22 -18.49
C ASN A 50 26.89 6.62 -17.86
N GLU A 51 28.08 7.05 -17.45
CA GLU A 51 28.27 8.32 -16.74
C GLU A 51 27.77 9.54 -17.54
N ILE A 52 27.90 9.52 -18.87
CA ILE A 52 27.43 10.60 -19.74
C ILE A 52 25.91 10.70 -19.67
N ILE A 53 25.21 9.57 -19.78
CA ILE A 53 23.74 9.56 -19.73
C ILE A 53 23.23 9.95 -18.33
N ARG A 54 23.86 9.45 -17.26
CA ARG A 54 23.50 9.83 -15.89
C ARG A 54 23.66 11.34 -15.67
N LYS A 55 24.81 11.91 -16.06
CA LYS A 55 25.05 13.36 -15.98
C LYS A 55 24.08 14.17 -16.84
N GLN A 56 23.69 13.68 -18.01
CA GLN A 56 22.68 14.32 -18.85
C GLN A 56 21.31 14.32 -18.17
N ALA A 57 20.89 13.19 -17.59
CA ALA A 57 19.64 13.10 -16.86
C ALA A 57 19.62 14.04 -15.63
N GLU A 58 20.70 14.06 -14.85
CA GLU A 58 20.87 14.97 -13.70
C GLU A 58 20.81 16.45 -14.13
N THR A 59 21.49 16.80 -15.22
CA THR A 59 21.49 18.17 -15.75
C THR A 59 20.10 18.58 -16.22
N LEU A 60 19.40 17.71 -16.96
CA LEU A 60 18.03 17.97 -17.40
C LEU A 60 17.07 18.10 -16.22
N PHE A 61 17.22 17.25 -15.21
CA PHE A 61 16.42 17.29 -14.00
C PHE A 61 16.58 18.61 -13.25
N LEU A 62 17.84 19.01 -12.99
CA LEU A 62 18.17 20.28 -12.34
C LEU A 62 17.65 21.48 -13.14
N GLN A 63 17.83 21.49 -14.45
CA GLN A 63 17.34 22.56 -15.32
C GLN A 63 15.82 22.65 -15.30
N GLY A 64 15.12 21.52 -15.41
CA GLY A 64 13.67 21.45 -15.36
C GLY A 64 13.12 21.98 -14.03
N LEU A 65 13.75 21.61 -12.91
CA LEU A 65 13.38 22.13 -11.58
C LEU A 65 13.65 23.63 -11.47
N LYS A 66 14.83 24.13 -11.90
CA LYS A 66 15.15 25.58 -11.85
C LYS A 66 14.21 26.41 -12.74
N GLN A 67 13.80 25.90 -13.91
CA GLN A 67 12.78 26.53 -14.76
C GLN A 67 11.38 26.53 -14.13
N GLY A 68 11.09 25.54 -13.26
CA GLY A 68 9.83 25.41 -12.55
C GLY A 68 9.72 26.34 -11.34
N PHE A 69 10.77 26.36 -10.52
CA PHE A 69 10.73 26.83 -9.14
C PHE A 69 11.76 27.93 -8.81
N GLY A 70 12.66 28.26 -9.74
CA GLY A 70 13.63 29.35 -9.58
C GLY A 70 14.47 29.21 -8.30
N ASP A 71 14.46 30.26 -7.49
CA ASP A 71 15.25 30.38 -6.25
C ASP A 71 14.83 29.42 -5.13
N GLN A 72 13.69 28.73 -5.28
CA GLN A 72 13.31 27.67 -4.35
C GLN A 72 14.18 26.41 -4.53
N VAL A 73 14.84 26.24 -5.68
CA VAL A 73 15.78 25.14 -5.89
C VAL A 73 17.13 25.48 -5.27
N VAL A 74 17.52 24.71 -4.25
CA VAL A 74 18.73 24.96 -3.46
C VAL A 74 19.81 23.92 -3.75
N ASP A 75 21.06 24.35 -3.73
CA ASP A 75 22.20 23.46 -3.97
C ASP A 75 22.74 22.80 -2.67
N ASN A 76 22.21 23.16 -1.49
CA ASN A 76 22.60 22.58 -0.19
C ASN A 76 21.43 22.60 0.81
N ILE A 77 21.51 21.72 1.81
CA ILE A 77 20.56 21.61 2.93
C ILE A 77 21.27 22.01 4.23
N SER A 78 20.73 23.00 4.95
CA SER A 78 21.32 23.49 6.21
C SER A 78 20.54 23.00 7.43
N GLN A 79 21.17 22.98 8.61
CA GLN A 79 20.47 22.65 9.86
C GLN A 79 19.28 23.58 10.16
N LYS A 80 19.35 24.86 9.73
CA LYS A 80 18.26 25.82 9.93
C LYS A 80 17.09 25.58 8.97
N THR A 81 17.38 25.10 7.75
CA THR A 81 16.37 24.99 6.69
C THR A 81 15.86 23.58 6.45
N LYS A 82 16.53 22.54 7.01
CA LYS A 82 16.21 21.12 6.80
C LYS A 82 14.72 20.79 6.98
N ASN A 83 14.03 21.41 7.96
CA ASN A 83 12.61 21.18 8.23
C ASN A 83 11.67 21.66 7.09
N ARG A 84 12.18 22.53 6.19
CA ARG A 84 11.45 23.09 5.05
C ARG A 84 12.07 22.71 3.70
N THR A 85 13.03 21.79 3.70
CA THR A 85 13.68 21.28 2.49
C THR A 85 13.11 19.93 2.09
N TYR A 86 12.71 19.82 0.83
CA TYR A 86 12.18 18.61 0.22
C TYR A 86 13.12 18.14 -0.87
N ILE A 87 13.37 16.83 -0.86
CA ILE A 87 14.25 16.16 -1.79
C ILE A 87 13.45 15.78 -3.02
N ALA A 88 13.85 16.34 -4.17
CA ALA A 88 13.35 15.92 -5.46
C ALA A 88 14.19 14.74 -5.95
N SER A 89 13.54 13.60 -6.20
CA SER A 89 14.19 12.35 -6.62
C SER A 89 13.51 11.76 -7.85
N LEU A 90 14.30 11.09 -8.69
CA LEU A 90 13.84 10.32 -9.85
C LEU A 90 13.98 8.83 -9.57
N GLU A 91 12.88 8.11 -9.74
CA GLU A 91 12.75 6.71 -9.40
C GLU A 91 12.24 5.90 -10.59
N VAL A 92 13.03 4.95 -11.08
CA VAL A 92 12.56 3.97 -12.06
C VAL A 92 11.67 2.98 -11.33
N LEU A 93 10.41 2.92 -11.75
CA LEU A 93 9.45 1.96 -11.20
C LEU A 93 9.44 0.67 -12.03
N ARG A 94 9.69 0.79 -13.32
CA ARG A 94 9.65 -0.31 -14.29
C ARG A 94 10.49 0.00 -15.52
N ALA A 95 11.16 -1.00 -16.05
CA ALA A 95 11.70 -1.00 -17.40
C ALA A 95 11.67 -2.42 -17.95
N SER A 96 10.84 -2.65 -18.96
CA SER A 96 10.59 -4.01 -19.48
C SER A 96 10.90 -4.08 -20.97
N GLU A 97 11.01 -5.32 -21.46
CA GLU A 97 11.16 -5.62 -22.88
C GLU A 97 10.16 -6.71 -23.25
N TYR A 98 9.39 -6.44 -24.31
CA TYR A 98 8.42 -7.37 -24.85
C TYR A 98 8.63 -7.57 -26.34
N VAL A 99 8.70 -8.82 -26.76
CA VAL A 99 9.00 -9.19 -28.14
C VAL A 99 7.76 -9.80 -28.80
N VAL A 100 7.30 -9.18 -29.88
CA VAL A 100 6.20 -9.67 -30.71
C VAL A 100 6.77 -10.05 -32.07
N LYS A 101 6.89 -11.37 -32.31
CA LYS A 101 7.35 -11.90 -33.59
C LYS A 101 6.19 -11.90 -34.59
N LYS A 102 6.42 -11.31 -35.77
CA LYS A 102 5.59 -11.41 -36.97
C LYS A 102 6.38 -12.19 -38.03
N ASP A 103 5.73 -12.60 -39.13
CA ASP A 103 6.32 -13.50 -40.13
C ASP A 103 7.75 -13.14 -40.55
N SER A 104 7.97 -11.89 -40.96
CA SER A 104 9.27 -11.40 -41.44
C SER A 104 9.92 -10.33 -40.54
N THR A 105 9.16 -9.76 -39.62
CA THR A 105 9.63 -8.69 -38.72
C THR A 105 9.26 -8.98 -37.29
N THR A 106 10.03 -8.41 -36.36
CA THR A 106 9.77 -8.49 -34.94
C THR A 106 9.64 -7.07 -34.39
N GLU A 107 8.61 -6.85 -33.57
CA GLU A 107 8.41 -5.61 -32.82
C GLU A 107 8.86 -5.81 -31.37
N ILE A 108 9.71 -4.92 -30.89
CA ILE A 108 10.24 -4.92 -29.53
C ILE A 108 9.70 -3.69 -28.81
N PHE A 109 8.85 -3.89 -27.80
CA PHE A 109 8.28 -2.82 -26.99
C PHE A 109 9.11 -2.63 -25.73
N LEU A 110 9.45 -1.37 -25.44
CA LEU A 110 10.36 -1.00 -24.36
C LEU A 110 9.69 0.02 -23.42
N PRO A 111 8.68 -0.37 -22.63
CA PRO A 111 8.06 0.54 -21.67
C PRO A 111 8.99 0.83 -20.51
N VAL A 112 9.16 2.11 -20.23
CA VAL A 112 9.84 2.62 -19.04
C VAL A 112 8.85 3.48 -18.26
N THR A 113 8.75 3.23 -16.97
CA THR A 113 7.97 4.03 -16.03
C THR A 113 8.92 4.73 -15.06
N LEU A 114 8.92 6.05 -15.09
CA LEU A 114 9.72 6.91 -14.20
C LEU A 114 8.78 7.70 -13.29
N SER A 115 9.16 7.82 -12.03
CA SER A 115 8.45 8.59 -11.00
C SER A 115 9.31 9.74 -10.48
N LEU A 116 8.67 10.86 -10.16
CA LEU A 116 9.28 12.00 -9.49
C LEU A 116 8.58 12.20 -8.15
N LYS A 117 9.37 12.14 -7.07
CA LYS A 117 8.88 12.37 -5.70
C LYS A 117 9.52 13.61 -5.07
N LEU A 118 8.73 14.37 -4.31
CA LEU A 118 9.21 15.37 -3.35
C LEU A 118 9.05 14.82 -1.93
N THR A 119 10.18 14.49 -1.31
CA THR A 119 10.21 13.81 0.00
C THR A 119 10.79 14.73 1.06
N ASN A 120 10.15 14.87 2.22
CA ASN A 120 10.73 15.60 3.34
C ASN A 120 12.00 14.90 3.83
N VAL A 121 13.09 15.65 3.96
CA VAL A 121 14.40 15.09 4.30
C VAL A 121 14.46 14.45 5.69
N LEU A 122 13.61 14.87 6.63
CA LEU A 122 13.61 14.37 8.01
C LEU A 122 12.56 13.29 8.28
N SER A 123 11.36 13.44 7.72
CA SER A 123 10.25 12.55 8.03
C SER A 123 10.05 11.42 7.02
N GLY A 124 10.69 11.50 5.85
CA GLY A 124 10.44 10.58 4.73
C GLY A 124 9.05 10.71 4.10
N GLU A 125 8.25 11.68 4.54
CA GLU A 125 6.92 11.96 4.00
C GLU A 125 7.02 12.49 2.56
N VAL A 126 6.25 11.90 1.66
CA VAL A 126 6.19 12.31 0.27
C VAL A 126 5.02 13.28 0.09
N ILE A 127 5.30 14.54 -0.23
CA ILE A 127 4.24 15.54 -0.44
C ILE A 127 3.77 15.62 -1.90
N TYR A 128 4.55 15.06 -2.81
CA TYR A 128 4.23 14.97 -4.23
C TYR A 128 4.83 13.68 -4.79
N SER A 129 4.03 12.95 -5.56
CA SER A 129 4.47 11.81 -6.37
C SER A 129 3.68 11.84 -7.68
N ASP A 130 4.37 11.71 -8.81
CA ASP A 130 3.74 11.54 -10.12
C ASP A 130 4.65 10.67 -10.97
N SER A 131 4.05 9.82 -11.80
CA SER A 131 4.78 8.91 -12.68
C SER A 131 4.33 9.06 -14.11
N ALA A 132 5.27 8.86 -15.04
CA ALA A 132 5.00 8.81 -16.46
C ALA A 132 5.56 7.52 -17.04
N THR A 133 4.77 6.90 -17.92
CA THR A 133 5.20 5.74 -18.71
C THR A 133 5.34 6.15 -20.16
N LEU A 134 6.44 5.77 -20.79
CA LEU A 134 6.64 5.90 -22.22
C LEU A 134 7.11 4.55 -22.76
N SER A 135 6.42 4.05 -23.77
CA SER A 135 6.81 2.86 -24.51
C SER A 135 7.16 3.28 -25.92
N GLN A 136 8.37 2.95 -26.37
CA GLN A 136 8.82 3.27 -27.71
C GLN A 136 9.22 1.99 -28.44
N PRO A 137 8.41 1.50 -29.39
CA PRO A 137 8.70 0.26 -30.07
C PRO A 137 9.88 0.39 -31.04
N ILE A 138 10.55 -0.74 -31.30
CA ILE A 138 11.56 -0.92 -32.34
C ILE A 138 11.07 -2.04 -33.25
N GLN A 139 11.10 -1.84 -34.56
CA GLN A 139 10.83 -2.90 -35.53
C GLN A 139 12.14 -3.35 -36.17
N VAL A 140 12.39 -4.65 -36.17
CA VAL A 140 13.59 -5.28 -36.76
C VAL A 140 13.18 -6.47 -37.64
N LEU A 141 14.09 -6.94 -38.49
CA LEU A 141 13.90 -8.25 -39.14
C LEU A 141 13.99 -9.34 -38.07
N THR A 142 13.15 -10.38 -38.17
CA THR A 142 13.12 -11.46 -37.18
C THR A 142 14.46 -12.19 -37.07
N THR A 143 15.23 -12.26 -38.16
CA THR A 143 16.59 -12.83 -38.19
C THR A 143 17.63 -11.99 -37.43
N ASP A 144 17.34 -10.70 -37.22
CA ASP A 144 18.29 -9.73 -36.68
C ASP A 144 18.00 -9.39 -35.22
N ILE A 145 17.04 -10.06 -34.58
CA ILE A 145 16.61 -9.77 -33.21
C ILE A 145 17.79 -9.82 -32.22
N ASP A 146 18.67 -10.80 -32.35
CA ASP A 146 19.83 -10.98 -31.48
C ASP A 146 21.07 -10.21 -31.98
N SER A 147 20.94 -9.43 -33.05
CA SER A 147 22.07 -8.72 -33.66
C SER A 147 22.63 -7.63 -32.73
N PRO A 148 23.94 -7.34 -32.80
CA PRO A 148 24.53 -6.22 -32.06
C PRO A 148 23.88 -4.87 -32.38
N ALA A 149 23.36 -4.69 -33.60
CA ALA A 149 22.66 -3.48 -34.01
C ALA A 149 21.34 -3.31 -33.27
N THR A 150 20.56 -4.39 -33.14
CA THR A 150 19.30 -4.40 -32.36
C THR A 150 19.56 -4.09 -30.90
N LYS A 151 20.56 -4.73 -30.27
CA LYS A 151 20.94 -4.44 -28.88
C LYS A 151 21.36 -2.98 -28.66
N ALA A 152 22.12 -2.41 -29.61
CA ALA A 152 22.49 -1.00 -29.58
C ALA A 152 21.26 -0.07 -29.71
N ALA A 153 20.31 -0.43 -30.57
CA ALA A 153 19.05 0.31 -30.72
C ALA A 153 18.20 0.27 -29.44
N ILE A 154 18.06 -0.91 -28.81
CA ILE A 154 17.37 -1.08 -27.51
C ILE A 154 18.01 -0.16 -26.46
N LYS A 155 19.34 -0.21 -26.31
CA LYS A 155 20.08 0.65 -25.39
C LYS A 155 19.83 2.14 -25.64
N GLN A 156 19.92 2.60 -26.89
CA GLN A 156 19.66 3.99 -27.24
C GLN A 156 18.21 4.40 -26.94
N LYS A 157 17.26 3.48 -27.14
CA LYS A 157 15.84 3.73 -26.87
C LYS A 157 15.55 3.88 -25.39
N PHE A 158 16.12 3.03 -24.55
CA PHE A 158 16.05 3.18 -23.09
C PHE A 158 16.64 4.51 -22.61
N GLN A 159 17.83 4.88 -23.10
CA GLN A 159 18.48 6.14 -22.75
C GLN A 159 17.62 7.36 -23.15
N SER A 160 17.15 7.41 -24.40
CA SER A 160 16.31 8.53 -24.87
C SER A 160 14.95 8.60 -24.15
N THR A 161 14.38 7.45 -23.78
CA THR A 161 13.12 7.37 -23.02
C THR A 161 13.29 7.95 -21.62
N LEU A 162 14.37 7.59 -20.90
CA LEU A 162 14.68 8.14 -19.58
C LEU A 162 14.81 9.68 -19.60
N LEU A 163 15.57 10.23 -20.56
CA LEU A 163 15.75 11.68 -20.68
C LEU A 163 14.43 12.40 -21.01
N THR A 164 13.60 11.79 -21.86
CA THR A 164 12.27 12.33 -22.24
C THR A 164 11.34 12.36 -21.03
N LEU A 165 11.25 11.25 -20.29
CA LEU A 165 10.44 11.13 -19.09
C LEU A 165 10.90 12.12 -18.00
N THR A 166 12.21 12.35 -17.85
CA THR A 166 12.78 13.32 -16.90
C THR A 166 12.30 14.75 -17.19
N ASN A 167 12.33 15.16 -18.46
CA ASN A 167 11.81 16.46 -18.89
C ASN A 167 10.28 16.56 -18.75
N GLN A 168 9.57 15.47 -19.03
CA GLN A 168 8.11 15.44 -18.87
C GLN A 168 7.69 15.61 -17.41
N LEU A 169 8.28 14.84 -16.49
CA LEU A 169 7.93 14.86 -15.06
C LEU A 169 8.25 16.21 -14.41
N THR A 170 9.38 16.84 -14.73
CA THR A 170 9.71 18.17 -14.20
C THR A 170 8.74 19.25 -14.69
N LYS A 171 8.26 19.16 -15.94
CA LYS A 171 7.19 20.03 -16.45
C LYS A 171 5.85 19.78 -15.77
N GLN A 172 5.50 18.51 -15.52
CA GLN A 172 4.27 18.12 -14.82
C GLN A 172 4.28 18.56 -13.36
N LEU A 173 5.42 18.43 -12.67
CA LEU A 173 5.59 18.93 -11.30
C LEU A 173 5.22 20.41 -11.21
N LYS A 174 5.72 21.26 -12.12
CA LYS A 174 5.37 22.69 -12.14
C LYS A 174 3.86 22.94 -12.25
N SER A 175 3.14 22.17 -13.07
CA SER A 175 1.72 22.41 -13.33
C SER A 175 0.80 21.80 -12.28
N LYS A 176 1.21 20.68 -11.68
CA LYS A 176 0.41 19.91 -10.72
C LYS A 176 0.72 20.24 -9.26
N PHE A 177 1.95 20.59 -8.93
CA PHE A 177 2.36 20.82 -7.55
C PHE A 177 1.75 22.11 -7.00
N LYS A 178 0.86 21.92 -6.03
CA LYS A 178 0.13 22.99 -5.37
C LYS A 178 0.26 22.80 -3.87
N VAL A 179 1.01 23.69 -3.23
CA VAL A 179 1.21 23.70 -1.77
C VAL A 179 0.57 24.92 -1.16
N SER A 180 0.09 24.74 0.06
CA SER A 180 -0.34 25.83 0.94
C SER A 180 0.47 25.80 2.23
N GLU A 181 0.74 26.97 2.80
CA GLU A 181 1.35 27.09 4.11
C GLU A 181 0.27 27.33 5.16
N ILE A 182 0.27 26.52 6.21
CA ILE A 182 -0.65 26.62 7.34
C ILE A 182 0.15 27.16 8.52
N GLU A 183 -0.01 28.44 8.80
CA GLU A 183 0.58 29.10 9.97
C GLU A 183 -0.33 28.96 11.19
N THR A 184 0.22 28.85 12.40
CA THR A 184 -0.50 28.84 13.67
C THR A 184 0.33 29.52 14.76
N GLN A 185 -0.30 29.82 15.89
CA GLN A 185 0.36 30.39 17.05
C GLN A 185 0.00 29.66 18.34
N VAL A 186 0.95 29.67 19.27
CA VAL A 186 0.77 29.21 20.65
C VAL A 186 -0.06 30.25 21.40
N ILE A 187 -1.28 29.88 21.81
CA ILE A 187 -2.21 30.73 22.56
C ILE A 187 -2.11 30.54 24.06
N ASP A 188 -1.71 29.36 24.52
CA ASP A 188 -1.54 29.07 25.92
C ASP A 188 -0.56 27.92 26.12
N ARG A 189 -0.12 27.74 27.36
CA ARG A 189 0.72 26.64 27.79
C ARG A 189 0.07 25.95 28.99
N TRP A 190 -0.39 24.73 28.78
CA TRP A 190 -0.88 23.88 29.85
C TRP A 190 0.25 22.91 30.25
N LYS A 191 0.90 23.19 31.39
CA LYS A 191 2.08 22.44 31.85
C LYS A 191 3.18 22.36 30.77
N SER A 192 3.60 21.16 30.35
CA SER A 192 4.58 20.98 29.28
C SER A 192 3.99 21.02 27.86
N TYR A 193 2.66 21.08 27.74
CA TYR A 193 1.95 21.10 26.46
C TYR A 193 1.73 22.53 25.96
N LEU A 194 1.83 22.71 24.64
CA LEU A 194 1.54 23.94 23.93
C LEU A 194 0.15 23.85 23.31
N VAL A 195 -0.68 24.85 23.52
CA VAL A 195 -2.03 24.94 22.92
C VAL A 195 -1.96 25.89 21.73
N LEU A 196 -2.39 25.40 20.57
CA LEU A 196 -2.35 26.10 19.29
C LEU A 196 -3.73 26.67 18.94
N ASP A 197 -3.76 27.81 18.27
CA ASP A 197 -4.98 28.53 17.88
C ASP A 197 -5.73 27.94 16.68
N LYS A 198 -5.20 26.86 16.12
CA LYS A 198 -5.73 26.18 14.96
C LYS A 198 -5.76 24.68 15.20
N GLY A 199 -6.77 24.05 14.63
CA GLY A 199 -6.96 22.62 14.67
C GLY A 199 -7.22 22.05 13.28
N PHE A 200 -7.96 20.96 13.24
CA PHE A 200 -8.13 20.15 12.05
C PHE A 200 -8.93 20.86 10.95
N LYS A 201 -9.85 21.79 11.28
CA LYS A 201 -10.57 22.60 10.27
C LYS A 201 -9.65 23.55 9.51
N GLN A 202 -8.52 23.91 10.10
CA GLN A 202 -7.50 24.74 9.47
C GLN A 202 -6.35 23.90 8.88
N GLY A 203 -6.43 22.57 8.97
CA GLY A 203 -5.45 21.64 8.42
C GLY A 203 -4.28 21.33 9.36
N ILE A 204 -4.50 21.33 10.68
CA ILE A 204 -3.54 20.78 11.66
C ILE A 204 -4.04 19.41 12.14
N THR A 205 -3.19 18.40 12.07
CA THR A 205 -3.52 16.99 12.33
C THR A 205 -2.55 16.38 13.34
N VAL A 206 -2.96 15.27 13.94
CA VAL A 206 -2.09 14.51 14.85
C VAL A 206 -0.85 14.02 14.10
N GLN A 207 0.29 14.03 14.79
CA GLN A 207 1.65 13.78 14.26
C GLN A 207 2.18 14.85 13.29
N ASP A 208 1.46 15.95 13.05
CA ASP A 208 2.06 17.05 12.29
C ASP A 208 3.25 17.64 13.04
N GLU A 209 4.32 17.88 12.30
CA GLU A 209 5.46 18.66 12.75
C GLU A 209 5.38 20.06 12.17
N LEU A 210 5.45 21.06 13.05
CA LEU A 210 5.39 22.46 12.66
C LEU A 210 6.68 23.14 13.08
N SER A 211 7.23 23.93 12.15
CA SER A 211 8.50 24.62 12.33
C SER A 211 8.31 26.13 12.42
N SER A 212 9.18 26.80 13.16
CA SER A 212 9.27 28.26 13.17
C SER A 212 10.37 28.75 12.23
N ILE A 213 10.40 30.06 11.95
CA ILE A 213 11.47 30.70 11.17
C ILE A 213 12.86 30.61 11.85
N ASP A 214 12.87 30.41 13.17
CA ASP A 214 14.09 30.32 13.98
C ASP A 214 14.62 28.89 14.08
N GLY A 215 13.90 27.90 13.53
CA GLY A 215 14.28 26.49 13.57
C GLY A 215 13.67 25.68 14.72
N ASP A 216 12.88 26.32 15.61
CA ASP A 216 12.11 25.58 16.62
C ASP A 216 11.11 24.63 15.94
N LEU A 217 10.92 23.44 16.52
CA LEU A 217 10.08 22.34 16.03
C LEU A 217 9.15 21.86 17.14
N ILE A 218 7.86 21.76 16.83
CA ILE A 218 6.84 21.19 17.70
C ILE A 218 6.13 20.04 16.98
N ARG A 219 5.62 19.07 17.75
CA ARG A 219 4.80 17.96 17.23
C ARG A 219 3.42 17.99 17.82
N VAL A 220 2.41 17.90 16.97
CA VAL A 220 1.00 17.83 17.37
C VAL A 220 0.68 16.44 17.91
N VAL A 221 0.24 16.37 19.16
CA VAL A 221 -0.19 15.13 19.82
C VAL A 221 -1.72 14.98 19.82
N HIS A 222 -2.45 16.08 19.64
CA HIS A 222 -3.90 16.07 19.48
C HIS A 222 -4.35 17.26 18.62
N ALA A 223 -5.37 17.05 17.79
CA ALA A 223 -6.02 18.11 17.03
C ALA A 223 -7.53 17.96 17.14
N ASP A 224 -8.19 19.03 17.60
CA ASP A 224 -9.65 19.17 17.61
C ASP A 224 -10.04 20.19 16.52
N SER A 225 -11.30 20.60 16.46
CA SER A 225 -11.83 21.32 15.30
C SER A 225 -11.20 22.69 15.10
N ASP A 226 -10.84 23.37 16.18
CA ASP A 226 -10.38 24.77 16.20
C ASP A 226 -9.14 25.00 17.07
N TYR A 227 -8.59 23.96 17.68
CA TYR A 227 -7.33 24.01 18.42
C TYR A 227 -6.54 22.71 18.23
N ALA A 228 -5.26 22.77 18.57
CA ALA A 228 -4.42 21.59 18.64
C ALA A 228 -3.53 21.66 19.88
N VAL A 229 -3.07 20.51 20.34
CA VAL A 229 -2.15 20.35 21.46
C VAL A 229 -0.85 19.78 20.91
N ALA A 230 0.27 20.42 21.22
CA ALA A 230 1.58 20.04 20.75
C ALA A 230 2.58 19.89 21.90
N ILE A 231 3.63 19.13 21.65
CA ILE A 231 4.80 19.00 22.52
C ILE A 231 6.03 19.58 21.81
N PRO A 232 6.96 20.21 22.55
CA PRO A 232 8.22 20.67 21.98
C PRO A 232 9.12 19.48 21.59
N ILE A 233 9.64 19.48 20.37
CA ILE A 233 10.68 18.53 19.93
C ILE A 233 12.05 19.20 20.01
N LEU A 234 12.16 20.41 19.44
CA LEU A 234 13.34 21.26 19.53
C LEU A 234 12.88 22.69 19.79
N MET A 235 13.26 23.29 20.91
CA MET A 235 12.99 24.70 21.18
C MET A 235 14.23 25.36 21.72
N GLN A 236 14.79 26.29 20.93
CA GLN A 236 15.90 27.15 21.32
C GLN A 236 15.40 28.56 21.68
N GLY A 237 14.23 28.96 21.17
CA GLY A 237 13.63 30.27 21.38
C GLY A 237 12.32 30.28 22.18
N ARG A 238 11.72 31.47 22.25
CA ARG A 238 10.34 31.70 22.75
C ARG A 238 9.38 31.99 21.58
N THR A 239 9.63 31.40 20.41
CA THR A 239 8.75 31.64 19.28
C THR A 239 7.34 31.20 19.62
N LYS A 240 6.37 31.99 19.17
CA LYS A 240 4.96 31.67 19.30
C LYS A 240 4.35 31.25 17.98
N ARG A 241 5.06 31.38 16.86
CA ARG A 241 4.52 31.14 15.52
C ARG A 241 5.21 29.94 14.88
N PHE A 242 4.38 29.05 14.37
CA PHE A 242 4.80 27.81 13.72
C PHE A 242 4.00 27.65 12.44
N SER A 243 4.57 26.94 11.47
CA SER A 243 3.85 26.58 10.26
C SER A 243 4.25 25.22 9.74
N LYS A 244 3.37 24.66 8.91
CA LYS A 244 3.64 23.49 8.08
C LYS A 244 3.19 23.73 6.65
N LEU A 245 3.73 22.93 5.74
CA LEU A 245 3.24 22.84 4.38
C LEU A 245 2.17 21.77 4.28
N SER A 246 1.20 21.98 3.41
CA SER A 246 0.14 21.02 3.10
C SER A 246 -0.15 21.03 1.61
N THR A 247 -0.07 19.83 1.02
CA THR A 247 -0.61 19.53 -0.31
C THR A 247 -2.03 18.99 -0.24
N ASN A 248 -2.44 18.49 0.93
CA ASN A 248 -3.77 17.94 1.14
C ASN A 248 -4.85 19.02 1.20
N THR A 249 -6.00 18.72 0.61
CA THR A 249 -7.23 19.49 0.84
C THR A 249 -7.66 19.36 2.30
N ARG A 250 -8.29 20.40 2.86
CA ARG A 250 -8.71 20.42 4.29
C ARG A 250 -9.56 19.21 4.69
N GLN A 251 -10.27 18.59 3.75
CA GLN A 251 -11.11 17.41 4.01
C GLN A 251 -10.30 16.12 4.21
N ALA A 252 -9.15 15.96 3.54
CA ALA A 252 -8.30 14.78 3.68
C ALA A 252 -7.55 14.70 5.03
N MET A 253 -7.45 15.84 5.73
CA MET A 253 -6.61 16.01 6.92
C MET A 253 -7.22 15.39 8.19
N ASN A 254 -8.54 15.23 8.26
CA ASN A 254 -9.20 14.68 9.46
C ASN A 254 -9.41 13.17 9.40
N LYS A 255 -8.96 12.55 8.33
CA LYS A 255 -9.24 11.15 8.03
C LYS A 255 -8.16 10.26 8.65
N PRO A 256 -8.50 9.03 9.07
CA PRO A 256 -7.50 8.08 9.53
C PRO A 256 -6.40 7.87 8.49
N LYS A 257 -5.15 7.86 8.96
CA LYS A 257 -3.98 7.62 8.14
C LYS A 257 -3.80 6.12 7.94
N VAL A 258 -3.60 5.70 6.70
CA VAL A 258 -3.41 4.30 6.30
C VAL A 258 -2.07 4.15 5.59
N LEU A 259 -1.37 3.04 5.78
CA LEU A 259 -0.11 2.73 5.09
C LEU A 259 -0.24 1.45 4.26
N VAL A 260 0.12 1.49 2.97
CA VAL A 260 0.32 0.25 2.21
C VAL A 260 1.67 -0.33 2.66
N VAL A 261 1.67 -1.54 3.20
CA VAL A 261 2.86 -2.17 3.80
C VAL A 261 3.41 -3.33 3.00
N ASP A 262 2.61 -3.89 2.10
CA ASP A 262 2.97 -5.07 1.33
C ASP A 262 2.18 -5.12 0.02
N VAL A 263 2.87 -5.46 -1.07
CA VAL A 263 2.26 -5.67 -2.39
C VAL A 263 2.88 -6.94 -2.95
N LEU A 264 2.09 -8.01 -3.02
CA LEU A 264 2.54 -9.29 -3.56
C LEU A 264 2.30 -9.34 -5.06
N THR A 265 3.34 -9.66 -5.83
CA THR A 265 3.31 -9.78 -7.29
C THR A 265 3.97 -11.07 -7.76
N TYR A 266 3.58 -11.55 -8.94
CA TYR A 266 4.04 -12.85 -9.46
C TYR A 266 4.56 -12.79 -10.90
N GLN A 267 4.24 -11.75 -11.67
CA GLN A 267 4.69 -11.56 -13.05
C GLN A 267 5.62 -10.33 -13.17
N GLY A 268 6.46 -10.09 -12.15
CA GLY A 268 7.45 -9.00 -12.12
C GLY A 268 6.83 -7.60 -12.26
N GLU A 269 5.57 -7.44 -11.88
CA GLU A 269 4.94 -6.14 -11.78
C GLU A 269 5.63 -5.29 -10.72
N SER A 270 5.71 -3.98 -10.99
CA SER A 270 6.27 -3.04 -10.02
C SER A 270 5.31 -2.82 -8.85
N GLU A 271 5.75 -3.19 -7.65
CA GLU A 271 5.01 -2.94 -6.40
C GLU A 271 4.67 -1.45 -6.23
N ASP A 272 5.63 -0.56 -6.51
CA ASP A 272 5.47 0.89 -6.44
C ASP A 272 4.39 1.39 -7.43
N LEU A 273 4.34 0.81 -8.63
CA LEU A 273 3.34 1.17 -9.63
C LEU A 273 1.94 0.68 -9.23
N ILE A 274 1.83 -0.53 -8.67
CA ILE A 274 0.57 -1.06 -8.14
C ILE A 274 0.06 -0.18 -7.00
N GLU A 275 0.92 0.15 -6.03
CA GLU A 275 0.58 1.04 -4.92
C GLU A 275 0.10 2.41 -5.45
N GLN A 276 0.77 2.96 -6.46
CA GLN A 276 0.38 4.24 -7.04
C GLN A 276 -0.99 4.18 -7.74
N ILE A 277 -1.24 3.18 -8.61
CA ILE A 277 -2.53 3.03 -9.30
C ILE A 277 -3.67 2.85 -8.29
N PHE A 278 -3.45 2.03 -7.27
CA PHE A 278 -4.42 1.83 -6.20
C PHE A 278 -4.66 3.14 -5.42
N SER A 279 -3.60 3.89 -5.10
CA SER A 279 -3.70 5.15 -4.36
C SER A 279 -4.47 6.22 -5.13
N ASP A 280 -4.20 6.36 -6.42
CA ASP A 280 -4.91 7.27 -7.32
C ASP A 280 -6.40 6.91 -7.42
N ALA A 281 -6.73 5.61 -7.40
CA ALA A 281 -8.10 5.12 -7.48
C ALA A 281 -8.91 5.34 -6.19
N VAL A 282 -8.29 5.16 -5.02
CA VAL A 282 -8.92 5.47 -3.72
C VAL A 282 -9.23 6.97 -3.63
N GLY A 283 -8.25 7.79 -4.01
CA GLY A 283 -8.38 9.25 -4.12
C GLY A 283 -8.77 9.97 -2.83
N GLU A 284 -9.03 11.28 -2.93
CA GLU A 284 -9.33 12.13 -1.76
C GLU A 284 -10.72 11.91 -1.16
N GLN A 285 -11.61 11.18 -1.83
CA GLN A 285 -13.02 11.02 -1.43
C GLN A 285 -13.24 9.87 -0.45
N ALA A 286 -12.26 8.96 -0.28
CA ALA A 286 -12.34 7.87 0.69
C ALA A 286 -12.49 8.39 2.13
N SER A 287 -13.00 7.58 3.06
CA SER A 287 -13.12 7.97 4.48
C SER A 287 -11.79 7.99 5.24
N PHE A 288 -10.70 7.58 4.60
CA PHE A 288 -9.32 7.54 5.09
C PHE A 288 -8.38 8.26 4.11
N THR A 289 -7.12 8.46 4.52
CA THR A 289 -6.06 9.02 3.68
C THR A 289 -4.88 8.06 3.65
N LEU A 290 -4.46 7.65 2.46
CA LEU A 290 -3.23 6.89 2.27
C LEU A 290 -2.04 7.78 2.59
N THR A 291 -1.10 7.26 3.36
CA THR A 291 0.06 8.01 3.78
C THR A 291 1.21 7.70 2.85
N PRO A 292 1.54 8.61 1.92
CA PRO A 292 2.56 8.34 0.93
C PRO A 292 3.92 8.26 1.62
N VAL A 293 4.69 7.27 1.23
CA VAL A 293 6.00 6.95 1.80
C VAL A 293 6.97 6.69 0.67
N ASN A 294 8.21 7.13 0.86
CA ASN A 294 9.27 6.72 -0.05
C ASN A 294 9.88 5.42 0.47
N ARG A 295 9.57 4.28 -0.16
CA ARG A 295 10.17 2.98 0.17
C ARG A 295 11.70 2.96 0.01
N ARG A 296 12.26 3.93 -0.73
CA ARG A 296 13.69 4.11 -0.99
C ARG A 296 14.30 5.23 -0.13
N TYR A 297 13.58 5.71 0.89
CA TYR A 297 14.03 6.80 1.74
C TYR A 297 15.39 6.50 2.37
N SER A 298 15.66 5.27 2.80
CA SER A 298 16.97 4.91 3.39
C SER A 298 18.13 5.05 2.39
N ALA A 299 17.95 4.60 1.14
CA ALA A 299 18.95 4.78 0.09
C ALA A 299 19.13 6.28 -0.26
N MET A 300 18.03 7.02 -0.30
CA MET A 300 18.04 8.47 -0.49
C MET A 300 18.76 9.19 0.66
N ALA A 301 18.46 8.85 1.91
CA ALA A 301 19.04 9.45 3.10
C ALA A 301 20.55 9.19 3.17
N GLN A 302 21.00 7.98 2.80
CA GLN A 302 22.41 7.69 2.63
C GLN A 302 23.04 8.58 1.56
N SER A 303 22.42 8.68 0.38
CA SER A 303 22.91 9.52 -0.71
C SER A 303 22.98 11.00 -0.31
N ILE A 304 22.00 11.51 0.44
CA ILE A 304 22.03 12.88 0.99
C ILE A 304 23.18 13.03 2.00
N SER A 305 23.41 12.05 2.87
CA SER A 305 24.52 12.09 3.81
C SER A 305 25.89 12.05 3.12
N GLU A 306 26.00 11.44 1.95
CA GLU A 306 27.23 11.44 1.14
C GLU A 306 27.39 12.75 0.35
N GLN A 307 26.30 13.32 -0.14
CA GLN A 307 26.28 14.54 -0.95
C GLN A 307 26.27 15.83 -0.13
N THR A 308 25.88 15.76 1.14
CA THR A 308 25.74 16.90 2.05
C THR A 308 26.48 16.62 3.37
N ALA A 309 26.98 17.66 4.03
CA ALA A 309 27.59 17.53 5.36
C ALA A 309 26.56 17.35 6.50
N LEU A 310 25.31 16.98 6.18
CA LEU A 310 24.30 16.56 7.17
C LEU A 310 24.66 15.16 7.68
N ALA A 311 25.71 15.07 8.48
CA ALA A 311 26.11 13.83 9.15
C ALA A 311 24.95 13.35 10.04
N GLN A 312 24.49 12.11 9.79
CA GLN A 312 23.64 11.26 10.63
C GLN A 312 22.94 12.00 11.79
N SER A 313 21.99 12.90 11.51
CA SER A 313 21.20 13.43 12.61
C SER A 313 20.34 12.27 13.12
N GLU A 314 20.46 11.96 14.41
CA GLU A 314 19.58 11.04 15.15
C GLU A 314 18.08 11.36 14.92
N ASP A 315 17.79 12.54 14.37
CA ASP A 315 16.48 13.07 13.96
C ASP A 315 15.88 12.50 12.65
N ILE A 316 16.58 11.68 11.85
CA ILE A 316 16.16 11.26 10.48
C ILE A 316 15.00 10.23 10.46
N ASN A 317 14.47 9.82 11.61
CA ASN A 317 13.47 8.75 11.69
C ASN A 317 12.52 8.97 12.86
N GLN A 318 11.57 9.88 12.66
CA GLN A 318 10.73 10.38 13.75
C GLN A 318 9.23 10.03 13.62
N ARG A 319 8.83 9.47 12.48
CA ARG A 319 7.43 9.19 12.16
C ARG A 319 6.91 7.97 12.92
N GLU A 320 5.73 8.11 13.50
CA GLU A 320 4.96 7.02 14.09
C GLU A 320 4.25 6.20 13.02
N LEU A 321 4.01 4.91 13.28
CA LEU A 321 3.16 4.08 12.41
C LEU A 321 1.73 4.62 12.39
N PRO A 322 1.06 4.62 11.22
CA PRO A 322 -0.37 4.85 11.15
C PRO A 322 -1.17 3.77 11.89
N GLU A 323 -2.45 4.04 12.10
CA GLU A 323 -3.36 3.13 12.83
C GLU A 323 -3.82 1.96 11.97
N PHE A 324 -3.72 2.09 10.65
CA PHE A 324 -4.22 1.14 9.69
C PHE A 324 -3.18 0.83 8.62
N PHE A 325 -3.19 -0.42 8.16
CA PHE A 325 -2.31 -0.96 7.15
C PHE A 325 -3.13 -1.55 6.00
N ILE A 326 -2.56 -1.55 4.79
CA ILE A 326 -3.11 -2.25 3.64
C ILE A 326 -2.07 -3.23 3.10
N ARG A 327 -2.53 -4.43 2.75
CA ARG A 327 -1.78 -5.37 1.91
C ARG A 327 -2.55 -5.59 0.60
N ILE A 328 -1.83 -5.68 -0.50
CA ILE A 328 -2.37 -5.93 -1.84
C ILE A 328 -1.78 -7.24 -2.35
N ASN A 329 -2.59 -8.05 -3.01
CA ASN A 329 -2.17 -9.26 -3.71
C ASN A 329 -2.68 -9.21 -5.14
N VAL A 330 -1.78 -9.30 -6.11
CA VAL A 330 -2.09 -9.32 -7.53
C VAL A 330 -1.84 -10.73 -8.05
N ILE A 331 -2.87 -11.43 -8.50
CA ILE A 331 -2.71 -12.74 -9.15
C ILE A 331 -2.13 -12.53 -10.55
N PRO A 332 -1.26 -13.45 -11.05
CA PRO A 332 -0.86 -13.48 -12.45
C PRO A 332 -2.03 -13.25 -13.40
N VAL A 333 -1.88 -12.36 -14.39
CA VAL A 333 -2.89 -12.21 -15.43
C VAL A 333 -2.98 -13.52 -16.19
N ILE A 334 -4.18 -14.08 -16.26
CA ILE A 334 -4.48 -15.28 -17.04
C ILE A 334 -4.84 -14.82 -18.45
N ASP A 335 -4.17 -15.35 -19.45
CA ASP A 335 -4.38 -14.95 -20.83
C ASP A 335 -4.21 -16.12 -21.81
N TYR A 336 -4.97 -16.08 -22.91
CA TYR A 336 -4.83 -17.03 -24.01
C TYR A 336 -5.32 -16.45 -25.34
N GLN A 337 -4.93 -17.09 -26.45
CA GLN A 337 -5.28 -16.66 -27.80
C GLN A 337 -5.80 -17.83 -28.65
N GLN A 338 -7.10 -17.87 -28.95
CA GLN A 338 -7.69 -18.95 -29.73
C GLN A 338 -7.94 -18.54 -31.18
N GLN A 339 -7.61 -19.41 -32.14
CA GLN A 339 -7.94 -19.18 -33.55
C GLN A 339 -9.44 -19.43 -33.79
N ILE A 340 -10.19 -18.41 -34.19
CA ILE A 340 -11.65 -18.53 -34.46
C ILE A 340 -12.02 -18.44 -35.94
N GLY A 341 -11.02 -18.28 -36.83
CA GLY A 341 -11.19 -18.26 -38.29
C GLY A 341 -9.85 -18.36 -39.01
N LYS A 342 -9.82 -18.21 -40.35
CA LYS A 342 -8.55 -18.35 -41.11
C LYS A 342 -7.53 -17.25 -40.82
N ILE A 343 -8.00 -16.05 -40.49
CA ILE A 343 -7.16 -14.87 -40.25
C ILE A 343 -7.51 -14.14 -38.95
N THR A 344 -8.42 -14.72 -38.15
CA THR A 344 -8.97 -14.10 -36.94
C THR A 344 -8.64 -14.92 -35.70
N GLN A 345 -8.14 -14.24 -34.67
CA GLN A 345 -7.86 -14.80 -33.35
C GLN A 345 -8.68 -14.07 -32.29
N GLN A 346 -9.17 -14.80 -31.30
CA GLN A 346 -9.75 -14.27 -30.10
C GLN A 346 -8.69 -14.23 -29.00
N GLN A 347 -8.43 -13.04 -28.46
CA GLN A 347 -7.61 -12.86 -27.27
C GLN A 347 -8.52 -12.76 -26.05
N VAL A 348 -8.17 -13.48 -24.99
CA VAL A 348 -8.84 -13.42 -23.69
C VAL A 348 -7.81 -13.11 -22.63
N LEU A 349 -8.11 -12.14 -21.78
CA LEU A 349 -7.30 -11.78 -20.62
C LEU A 349 -8.20 -11.59 -19.40
N HIS A 350 -7.72 -12.06 -18.25
CA HIS A 350 -8.43 -12.02 -16.98
C HIS A 350 -7.43 -11.65 -15.87
N SER A 351 -7.77 -10.67 -15.03
CA SER A 351 -6.94 -10.23 -13.91
C SER A 351 -7.71 -10.26 -12.60
N GLU A 352 -7.05 -10.73 -11.55
CA GLU A 352 -7.60 -10.82 -10.20
C GLU A 352 -6.71 -10.10 -9.20
N VAL A 353 -7.32 -9.20 -8.43
CA VAL A 353 -6.62 -8.43 -7.39
C VAL A 353 -7.40 -8.42 -6.08
N PHE A 354 -6.66 -8.55 -4.98
CA PHE A 354 -7.18 -8.59 -3.64
C PHE A 354 -6.50 -7.52 -2.79
N ALA A 355 -7.25 -6.92 -1.87
CA ALA A 355 -6.64 -6.12 -0.83
C ALA A 355 -7.42 -6.21 0.48
N GLU A 356 -6.73 -5.89 1.56
CA GLU A 356 -7.28 -5.85 2.89
C GLU A 356 -6.82 -4.61 3.65
N MET A 357 -7.70 -4.09 4.50
CA MET A 357 -7.36 -3.08 5.50
C MET A 357 -7.28 -3.73 6.87
N ILE A 358 -6.18 -3.49 7.57
CA ILE A 358 -5.82 -4.13 8.83
C ILE A 358 -5.63 -3.03 9.88
N ASP A 359 -6.20 -3.20 11.07
CA ASP A 359 -5.98 -2.28 12.18
C ASP A 359 -4.67 -2.58 12.95
N ARG A 360 -4.26 -1.69 13.86
CA ARG A 360 -3.02 -1.83 14.63
C ARG A 360 -2.97 -3.05 15.57
N SER A 361 -4.08 -3.76 15.78
CA SER A 361 -4.10 -5.05 16.49
C SER A 361 -3.76 -6.23 15.58
N GLY A 362 -3.77 -6.04 14.26
CA GLY A 362 -3.60 -7.10 13.25
C GLY A 362 -4.92 -7.68 12.75
N ARG A 363 -6.06 -7.09 13.12
CA ARG A 363 -7.40 -7.53 12.69
C ARG A 363 -7.74 -6.94 11.32
N VAL A 364 -8.30 -7.77 10.44
CA VAL A 364 -8.84 -7.31 9.16
C VAL A 364 -10.18 -6.62 9.40
N ILE A 365 -10.27 -5.35 8.99
CA ILE A 365 -11.48 -4.53 9.16
C ILE A 365 -12.25 -4.35 7.86
N TYR A 366 -11.61 -4.64 6.73
CA TYR A 366 -12.22 -4.65 5.41
C TYR A 366 -11.37 -5.52 4.47
N SER A 367 -12.00 -6.29 3.60
CA SER A 367 -11.32 -7.04 2.54
C SER A 367 -12.14 -6.92 1.26
N ALA A 368 -11.45 -6.76 0.14
CA ALA A 368 -12.08 -6.58 -1.16
C ALA A 368 -11.36 -7.38 -2.24
N HIS A 369 -12.12 -7.71 -3.26
CA HIS A 369 -11.71 -8.50 -4.41
C HIS A 369 -12.28 -7.82 -5.66
N ALA A 370 -11.43 -7.57 -6.65
CA ALA A 370 -11.82 -6.98 -7.92
C ALA A 370 -11.19 -7.73 -9.09
N THR A 371 -11.93 -7.75 -10.18
CA THR A 371 -11.58 -8.44 -11.42
C THR A 371 -11.78 -7.53 -12.63
N ASP A 372 -11.03 -7.77 -13.70
CA ASP A 372 -11.32 -7.24 -15.03
C ASP A 372 -11.05 -8.29 -16.11
N ASP A 373 -11.79 -8.17 -17.20
CA ASP A 373 -11.74 -9.09 -18.33
C ASP A 373 -11.67 -8.31 -19.64
N ILE A 374 -10.82 -8.77 -20.55
CA ILE A 374 -10.75 -8.29 -21.93
C ILE A 374 -10.93 -9.49 -22.85
N LYS A 375 -11.95 -9.44 -23.72
CA LYS A 375 -12.18 -10.42 -24.79
C LYS A 375 -12.27 -9.67 -26.12
N GLU A 376 -11.30 -9.87 -27.00
CA GLU A 376 -11.18 -9.12 -28.26
C GLU A 376 -10.89 -10.05 -29.44
N VAL A 377 -11.40 -9.69 -30.62
CA VAL A 377 -11.09 -10.40 -31.87
C VAL A 377 -10.10 -9.56 -32.69
N ILE A 378 -8.93 -10.13 -32.94
CA ILE A 378 -7.88 -9.54 -33.77
C ILE A 378 -7.87 -10.19 -35.16
N SER A 379 -7.66 -9.39 -36.20
CA SER A 379 -7.54 -9.85 -37.59
C SER A 379 -6.15 -9.52 -38.11
N GLU A 380 -5.44 -10.50 -38.68
CA GLU A 380 -4.10 -10.30 -39.29
C GLU A 380 -3.08 -9.61 -38.35
N GLY A 381 -3.16 -9.84 -37.04
CA GLY A 381 -2.28 -9.20 -36.06
C GLY A 381 -2.50 -7.68 -35.89
N MET A 382 -3.56 -7.11 -36.46
CA MET A 382 -3.95 -5.69 -36.30
C MET A 382 -4.66 -5.45 -34.94
N GLY A 383 -3.99 -5.79 -33.85
CA GLY A 383 -4.47 -5.57 -32.48
C GLY A 383 -3.37 -5.03 -31.57
N PHE A 384 -3.73 -4.55 -30.38
CA PHE A 384 -2.74 -4.27 -29.34
C PHE A 384 -2.02 -5.58 -28.98
N SER A 385 -0.74 -5.47 -28.60
CA SER A 385 -0.02 -6.65 -28.11
C SER A 385 -0.70 -7.18 -26.85
N LEU A 386 -0.66 -8.50 -26.68
CA LEU A 386 -1.17 -9.21 -25.51
C LEU A 386 -0.64 -8.60 -24.21
N GLU A 387 0.64 -8.24 -24.19
CA GLU A 387 1.31 -7.60 -23.05
C GLU A 387 0.77 -6.21 -22.73
N ALA A 388 0.51 -5.37 -23.74
CA ALA A 388 -0.16 -4.09 -23.51
C ALA A 388 -1.58 -4.30 -22.94
N ARG A 389 -2.26 -5.37 -23.34
CA ARG A 389 -3.57 -5.73 -22.78
C ARG A 389 -3.48 -6.26 -21.35
N LYS A 390 -2.43 -7.02 -20.98
CA LYS A 390 -2.18 -7.45 -19.58
C LYS A 390 -2.09 -6.25 -18.64
N GLU A 391 -1.34 -5.23 -19.04
CA GLU A 391 -1.23 -3.99 -18.26
C GLU A 391 -2.58 -3.27 -18.12
N VAL A 392 -3.37 -3.23 -19.18
CA VAL A 392 -4.69 -2.58 -19.18
C VAL A 392 -5.67 -3.32 -18.27
N VAL A 393 -5.77 -4.65 -18.39
CA VAL A 393 -6.70 -5.45 -17.58
C VAL A 393 -6.31 -5.39 -16.09
N LEU A 394 -5.02 -5.48 -15.76
CA LEU A 394 -4.54 -5.33 -14.38
C LEU A 394 -4.83 -3.93 -13.83
N LYS A 395 -4.53 -2.87 -14.61
CA LYS A 395 -4.83 -1.50 -14.22
C LYS A 395 -6.32 -1.32 -13.94
N ASN A 396 -7.19 -1.82 -14.80
CA ASN A 396 -8.63 -1.72 -14.61
C ASN A 396 -9.10 -2.46 -13.34
N ALA A 397 -8.56 -3.65 -13.08
CA ALA A 397 -8.85 -4.40 -11.85
C ALA A 397 -8.42 -3.62 -10.59
N LEU A 398 -7.22 -3.03 -10.59
CA LEU A 398 -6.73 -2.17 -9.50
C LEU A 398 -7.56 -0.90 -9.31
N LEU A 399 -8.01 -0.26 -10.41
CA LEU A 399 -8.91 0.89 -10.35
C LEU A 399 -10.25 0.51 -9.70
N LYS A 400 -10.82 -0.65 -10.04
CA LYS A 400 -12.05 -1.18 -9.41
C LYS A 400 -11.81 -1.48 -7.93
N LEU A 401 -10.67 -2.08 -7.58
CA LEU A 401 -10.30 -2.36 -6.18
C LEU A 401 -10.22 -1.08 -5.34
N GLY A 402 -9.55 -0.04 -5.85
CA GLY A 402 -9.48 1.26 -5.18
C GLY A 402 -10.86 1.90 -4.98
N GLN A 403 -11.74 1.81 -5.98
CA GLN A 403 -13.13 2.29 -5.86
C GLN A 403 -13.95 1.50 -4.83
N GLN A 404 -13.72 0.20 -4.69
CA GLN A 404 -14.37 -0.61 -3.65
C GLN A 404 -13.90 -0.17 -2.26
N PHE A 405 -12.61 0.10 -2.06
CA PHE A 405 -12.10 0.65 -0.79
C PHE A 405 -12.66 2.04 -0.47
N GLN A 406 -12.71 2.91 -1.49
CA GLN A 406 -13.26 4.25 -1.37
C GLN A 406 -14.71 4.24 -0.85
N LYS A 407 -15.53 3.29 -1.33
CA LYS A 407 -16.97 3.20 -1.00
C LYS A 407 -17.26 2.33 0.22
N GLY A 408 -16.55 1.22 0.37
CA GLY A 408 -16.85 0.16 1.34
C GLY A 408 -16.39 0.45 2.75
N ILE A 409 -15.46 1.40 2.93
CA ILE A 409 -14.92 1.75 4.26
C ILE A 409 -15.55 3.06 4.73
N GLN A 410 -16.15 3.04 5.91
CA GLN A 410 -16.67 4.22 6.59
C GLN A 410 -16.16 4.22 8.03
N PHE A 411 -15.52 5.30 8.44
CA PHE A 411 -15.06 5.47 9.81
C PHE A 411 -16.08 6.26 10.63
N THR A 412 -16.30 5.78 11.86
CA THR A 412 -17.09 6.47 12.87
C THR A 412 -16.19 6.80 14.05
N ARG A 413 -16.17 8.09 14.42
CA ARG A 413 -15.46 8.54 15.62
C ARG A 413 -16.30 8.24 16.86
N SER A 414 -15.72 7.46 17.76
CA SER A 414 -16.32 7.10 19.04
C SER A 414 -15.66 7.86 20.19
N ASP A 415 -16.46 8.19 21.19
CA ASP A 415 -16.05 8.84 22.43
C ASP A 415 -16.39 7.96 23.62
N LEU A 416 -15.41 7.17 24.04
CA LEU A 416 -15.57 6.23 25.16
C LEU A 416 -15.13 6.89 26.47
N LYS A 417 -15.65 6.39 27.58
CA LYS A 417 -15.36 6.92 28.91
C LYS A 417 -14.59 5.92 29.76
N VAL A 418 -13.59 6.41 30.47
CA VAL A 418 -12.93 5.68 31.56
C VAL A 418 -13.88 5.68 32.77
N LEU A 419 -14.24 4.48 33.22
CA LEU A 419 -15.10 4.27 34.39
C LEU A 419 -14.32 4.28 35.69
N SER A 420 -13.13 3.66 35.69
CA SER A 420 -12.28 3.54 36.87
C SER A 420 -10.83 3.29 36.50
N SER A 421 -9.93 3.64 37.41
CA SER A 421 -8.50 3.38 37.33
C SER A 421 -8.05 2.70 38.61
N SER A 422 -7.28 1.62 38.49
CA SER A 422 -6.71 0.86 39.60
C SER A 422 -5.26 0.47 39.27
N GLY A 423 -4.30 1.13 39.92
CA GLY A 423 -2.89 0.94 39.61
C GLY A 423 -2.56 1.36 38.17
N HIS A 424 -2.06 0.42 37.37
CA HIS A 424 -1.77 0.62 35.94
C HIS A 424 -2.90 0.15 35.03
N ASN A 425 -4.06 -0.28 35.56
CA ASN A 425 -5.17 -0.75 34.75
C ASN A 425 -6.34 0.23 34.80
N ILE A 426 -6.97 0.43 33.66
CA ILE A 426 -8.18 1.24 33.51
C ILE A 426 -9.33 0.38 32.99
N THR A 427 -10.55 0.75 33.38
CA THR A 427 -11.78 0.14 32.87
C THR A 427 -12.50 1.16 32.00
N ILE A 428 -12.89 0.75 30.81
CA ILE A 428 -13.49 1.58 29.77
C ILE A 428 -14.89 1.07 29.48
N ASP A 429 -15.84 1.99 29.33
CA ASP A 429 -17.18 1.69 28.84
C ASP A 429 -17.18 1.66 27.31
N ASP A 430 -17.48 0.50 26.74
CA ASP A 430 -17.48 0.23 25.32
C ASP A 430 -18.60 -0.73 24.91
N ALA A 431 -19.83 -0.27 25.11
CA ALA A 431 -21.05 -0.94 24.66
C ALA A 431 -21.15 -1.09 23.13
N GLY A 432 -20.42 -0.27 22.37
CA GLY A 432 -20.42 -0.28 20.91
C GLY A 432 -19.46 -1.29 20.28
N GLU A 433 -18.77 -2.10 21.10
CA GLU A 433 -17.78 -3.08 20.67
C GLU A 433 -16.69 -2.48 19.77
N ARG A 434 -16.03 -1.40 20.20
CA ARG A 434 -15.05 -0.68 19.38
C ARG A 434 -13.59 -1.03 19.68
N LEU A 435 -13.30 -1.52 20.88
CA LEU A 435 -11.97 -1.87 21.35
C LEU A 435 -11.72 -3.38 21.28
N SER A 436 -10.67 -3.79 20.55
CA SER A 436 -10.21 -5.18 20.46
C SER A 436 -9.01 -5.42 21.37
N THR A 437 -8.81 -6.68 21.79
CA THR A 437 -7.59 -7.10 22.50
C THR A 437 -6.34 -6.75 21.69
N GLY A 438 -5.34 -6.17 22.35
CA GLY A 438 -4.10 -5.69 21.75
C GLY A 438 -4.17 -4.30 21.13
N MET A 439 -5.35 -3.69 21.02
CA MET A 439 -5.50 -2.33 20.51
C MET A 439 -4.83 -1.30 21.43
N LYS A 440 -4.09 -0.36 20.84
CA LYS A 440 -3.54 0.80 21.55
C LYS A 440 -4.46 2.00 21.44
N VAL A 441 -4.66 2.71 22.54
CA VAL A 441 -5.52 3.90 22.61
C VAL A 441 -4.88 5.01 23.44
N HIS A 442 -5.26 6.25 23.17
CA HIS A 442 -4.88 7.41 23.98
C HIS A 442 -5.98 7.74 25.01
N VAL A 443 -5.55 8.03 26.24
CA VAL A 443 -6.42 8.53 27.31
C VAL A 443 -6.32 10.04 27.37
N TYR A 444 -7.46 10.70 27.17
CA TYR A 444 -7.60 12.15 27.12
C TYR A 444 -8.16 12.70 28.42
N HIS A 445 -7.43 13.65 29.00
CA HIS A 445 -7.90 14.45 30.11
C HIS A 445 -8.55 15.74 29.60
N SER A 446 -9.68 16.13 30.19
CA SER A 446 -10.33 17.40 29.87
C SER A 446 -9.99 18.47 30.92
N ASP A 447 -9.50 19.62 30.47
CA ASP A 447 -9.19 20.77 31.32
C ASP A 447 -9.41 22.09 30.57
N LYS A 448 -9.22 23.23 31.24
CA LYS A 448 -9.31 24.56 30.63
C LYS A 448 -7.94 25.15 30.28
N ALA A 449 -7.80 25.63 29.06
CA ALA A 449 -6.67 26.45 28.61
C ALA A 449 -7.16 27.53 27.64
N ALA A 450 -6.59 28.72 27.68
CA ALA A 450 -7.01 29.88 26.89
C ALA A 450 -8.52 30.20 26.98
N GLY A 451 -9.16 29.89 28.11
CA GLY A 451 -10.61 30.05 28.30
C GLY A 451 -11.50 29.04 27.54
N ARG A 452 -10.91 27.97 26.98
CA ARG A 452 -11.62 26.89 26.27
C ARG A 452 -11.44 25.56 27.01
N ASN A 453 -12.42 24.67 26.90
CA ASN A 453 -12.24 23.28 27.33
C ASN A 453 -11.43 22.55 26.25
N ILE A 454 -10.30 21.98 26.63
CA ILE A 454 -9.41 21.24 25.74
C ILE A 454 -9.28 19.79 26.20
N LEU A 455 -9.03 18.90 25.25
CA LEU A 455 -8.66 17.51 25.48
C LEU A 455 -7.16 17.37 25.29
N ILE A 456 -6.50 16.78 26.29
CA ILE A 456 -5.05 16.60 26.31
C ILE A 456 -4.76 15.10 26.42
N PRO A 457 -4.03 14.50 25.47
CA PRO A 457 -3.63 13.10 25.57
C PRO A 457 -2.56 12.97 26.65
N THR A 458 -2.85 12.17 27.68
CA THR A 458 -1.98 12.01 28.86
C THR A 458 -1.28 10.67 28.90
N TRP A 459 -1.95 9.60 28.46
CA TRP A 459 -1.42 8.23 28.45
C TRP A 459 -1.71 7.52 27.14
N GLU A 460 -0.81 6.61 26.80
CA GLU A 460 -1.10 5.47 25.93
C GLU A 460 -1.50 4.27 26.77
N ALA A 461 -2.47 3.50 26.30
CA ALA A 461 -2.93 2.27 26.94
C ALA A 461 -3.14 1.15 25.92
N THR A 462 -2.86 -0.09 26.32
CA THR A 462 -3.11 -1.30 25.52
C THR A 462 -4.30 -2.08 26.09
N VAL A 463 -5.28 -2.38 25.25
CA VAL A 463 -6.45 -3.18 25.62
C VAL A 463 -6.03 -4.63 25.90
N LEU A 464 -6.32 -5.12 27.10
CA LEU A 464 -6.00 -6.48 27.53
C LEU A 464 -7.13 -7.45 27.22
N GLU A 465 -8.35 -7.12 27.63
CA GLU A 465 -9.51 -8.00 27.46
C GLU A 465 -10.83 -7.22 27.44
N ARG A 466 -11.83 -7.86 26.84
CA ARG A 466 -13.23 -7.43 26.83
C ARG A 466 -14.07 -8.38 27.66
N GLN A 467 -14.96 -7.80 28.46
CA GLN A 467 -16.01 -8.49 29.20
C GLN A 467 -17.35 -7.80 28.91
N GLY A 468 -18.04 -8.23 27.85
CA GLY A 468 -19.26 -7.59 27.36
C GLY A 468 -19.03 -6.14 26.95
N ALA A 469 -19.78 -5.22 27.56
CA ALA A 469 -19.67 -3.77 27.32
C ALA A 469 -18.49 -3.11 28.05
N ARG A 470 -17.70 -3.85 28.84
CA ARG A 470 -16.55 -3.29 29.59
C ARG A 470 -15.25 -3.83 29.05
N VAL A 471 -14.26 -2.95 28.98
CA VAL A 471 -12.93 -3.27 28.48
C VAL A 471 -11.89 -2.90 29.52
N THR A 472 -10.93 -3.80 29.77
CA THR A 472 -9.79 -3.53 30.63
C THR A 472 -8.58 -3.23 29.77
N ALA A 473 -7.90 -2.11 30.03
CA ALA A 473 -6.67 -1.70 29.36
C ALA A 473 -5.57 -1.40 30.37
N GLN A 474 -4.33 -1.65 29.98
CA GLN A 474 -3.12 -1.35 30.75
C GLN A 474 -2.51 -0.05 30.27
N LEU A 475 -2.15 0.84 31.19
CA LEU A 475 -1.41 2.06 30.92
C LEU A 475 0.04 1.70 30.58
N ASP A 476 0.48 2.10 29.39
CA ASP A 476 1.81 1.78 28.86
C ASP A 476 2.81 2.89 29.19
N PHE A 477 2.60 4.08 28.62
CA PHE A 477 3.53 5.21 28.72
C PHE A 477 2.78 6.55 28.78
N PRO A 478 3.30 7.55 29.52
CA PRO A 478 2.79 8.90 29.42
C PRO A 478 3.17 9.51 28.07
N VAL A 479 2.24 10.25 27.45
CA VAL A 479 2.45 10.88 26.13
C VAL A 479 3.55 11.95 26.19
N ASN A 480 3.69 12.63 27.33
CA ASN A 480 4.83 13.47 27.63
C ASN A 480 5.51 12.98 28.91
N SER A 481 6.81 12.67 28.83
CA SER A 481 7.59 12.17 29.96
C SER A 481 7.67 13.17 31.12
N SER A 482 7.48 14.47 30.84
CA SER A 482 7.57 15.55 31.83
C SER A 482 6.35 15.63 32.75
N ASP A 483 5.17 15.18 32.29
CA ASP A 483 3.90 15.29 33.01
C ASP A 483 3.26 13.90 33.18
N ARG A 484 3.47 13.24 34.33
CA ARG A 484 2.77 12.00 34.68
C ARG A 484 1.50 12.31 35.46
N LEU A 485 0.36 12.28 34.78
CA LEU A 485 -0.94 12.59 35.39
C LEU A 485 -1.71 11.33 35.75
N PRO A 486 -2.42 11.28 36.90
CA PRO A 486 -3.27 10.13 37.20
C PRO A 486 -4.48 10.09 36.26
N VAL A 487 -4.83 8.91 35.77
CA VAL A 487 -6.08 8.69 35.03
C VAL A 487 -7.26 8.68 36.01
N ARG A 488 -8.34 9.39 35.65
CA ARG A 488 -9.54 9.58 36.47
C ARG A 488 -10.79 9.03 35.78
N SER A 489 -11.80 8.71 36.58
CA SER A 489 -13.14 8.45 36.05
C SER A 489 -13.64 9.68 35.29
N GLY A 490 -14.17 9.46 34.09
CA GLY A 490 -14.63 10.51 33.18
C GLY A 490 -13.58 11.00 32.18
N ASP A 491 -12.32 10.57 32.28
CA ASP A 491 -11.35 10.73 31.19
C ASP A 491 -11.86 9.98 29.94
N ARG A 492 -11.45 10.45 28.76
CA ARG A 492 -12.05 10.08 27.47
C ARG A 492 -11.09 9.28 26.61
N ILE A 493 -11.63 8.42 25.76
CA ILE A 493 -10.88 7.73 24.71
C ILE A 493 -11.56 8.03 23.39
N LEU A 494 -10.83 8.69 22.51
CA LEU A 494 -11.27 8.99 21.16
C LEU A 494 -10.66 7.96 20.22
N LEU A 495 -11.50 7.29 19.42
CA LEU A 495 -11.01 6.39 18.38
C LEU A 495 -11.88 6.43 17.13
N ASP A 496 -11.25 6.20 15.99
CA ASP A 496 -11.93 6.02 14.71
C ASP A 496 -12.07 4.52 14.43
N SER A 497 -13.29 4.04 14.14
CA SER A 497 -13.58 2.61 13.93
C SER A 497 -14.56 2.41 12.78
N SER A 498 -14.40 1.33 12.00
CA SER A 498 -15.24 1.03 10.84
C SER A 498 -16.34 0.00 11.10
N ALA A 499 -16.12 -0.93 12.03
CA ALA A 499 -17.06 -1.99 12.37
C ALA A 499 -16.89 -2.43 13.84
N PRO A 500 -17.92 -3.05 14.44
CA PRO A 500 -17.79 -3.76 15.72
C PRO A 500 -16.63 -4.76 15.68
N VAL A 501 -15.93 -4.92 16.80
CA VAL A 501 -14.75 -5.78 16.89
C VAL A 501 -15.08 -7.25 17.03
N GLY A 502 -16.26 -7.60 17.55
CA GLY A 502 -16.62 -8.97 17.93
C GLY A 502 -15.79 -9.51 19.11
N ASP A 503 -16.01 -10.79 19.46
CA ASP A 503 -15.25 -11.48 20.51
C ASP A 503 -13.93 -12.03 19.97
N SER A 504 -12.80 -11.53 20.49
CA SER A 504 -11.46 -11.98 20.11
C SER A 504 -11.19 -13.45 20.47
N LYS A 505 -11.93 -14.05 21.41
CA LYS A 505 -11.82 -15.49 21.73
C LYS A 505 -12.36 -16.40 20.63
N GLN A 506 -13.25 -15.87 19.80
CA GLN A 506 -13.78 -16.59 18.64
C GLN A 506 -13.03 -16.25 17.36
N SER A 507 -11.92 -15.51 17.47
CA SER A 507 -11.19 -15.03 16.30
C SER A 507 -10.59 -16.16 15.48
N ARG A 508 -10.40 -15.87 14.20
CA ARG A 508 -9.81 -16.78 13.21
C ARG A 508 -8.55 -16.17 12.63
N VAL A 509 -7.64 -17.06 12.23
CA VAL A 509 -6.36 -16.71 11.63
C VAL A 509 -5.92 -17.87 10.73
N LEU A 510 -5.15 -17.60 9.68
CA LEU A 510 -4.48 -18.67 8.95
C LEU A 510 -3.31 -19.25 9.74
N CYS A 511 -3.03 -20.54 9.60
CA CYS A 511 -1.97 -21.21 10.34
C CYS A 511 -0.57 -20.72 9.95
N PRO A 512 0.25 -20.15 10.87
CA PRO A 512 1.55 -19.54 10.56
C PRO A 512 2.55 -20.41 9.77
N SER A 513 2.47 -21.73 9.93
CA SER A 513 3.40 -22.69 9.31
C SER A 513 2.74 -23.61 8.27
N LEU A 514 1.44 -23.45 7.99
CA LEU A 514 0.70 -24.31 7.07
C LEU A 514 0.09 -23.46 5.96
N HIS A 515 0.81 -23.38 4.83
CA HIS A 515 0.30 -22.75 3.63
C HIS A 515 -0.86 -23.55 3.01
N THR A 516 -1.50 -22.93 2.03
CA THR A 516 -2.51 -23.57 1.18
C THR A 516 -2.00 -24.90 0.63
N GLU A 517 -2.73 -25.97 0.92
CA GLU A 517 -2.48 -27.29 0.34
C GLU A 517 -3.39 -27.48 -0.85
N GLN A 518 -2.79 -27.80 -2.00
CA GLN A 518 -3.52 -28.11 -3.22
C GLN A 518 -3.15 -29.51 -3.71
N VAL A 519 -4.16 -30.27 -4.08
CA VAL A 519 -4.04 -31.62 -4.64
C VAL A 519 -4.82 -31.70 -5.95
N GLY A 520 -4.29 -32.40 -6.95
CA GLY A 520 -4.98 -32.61 -8.21
C GLY A 520 -4.19 -32.15 -9.43
N GLU A 521 -4.80 -32.24 -10.60
CA GLU A 521 -4.12 -32.12 -11.89
C GLU A 521 -3.98 -30.68 -12.37
N ILE A 522 -4.78 -29.75 -11.83
CA ILE A 522 -4.86 -28.35 -12.28
C ILE A 522 -4.28 -27.45 -11.19
N PRO A 523 -3.16 -26.74 -11.43
CA PRO A 523 -2.60 -25.77 -10.48
C PRO A 523 -3.43 -24.49 -10.43
N PHE A 524 -3.65 -23.92 -9.23
CA PHE A 524 -4.52 -22.77 -9.01
C PHE A 524 -4.07 -21.89 -7.84
N ASP A 525 -3.16 -20.97 -8.13
CA ASP A 525 -2.55 -20.09 -7.12
C ASP A 525 -3.55 -19.12 -6.47
N GLY A 526 -4.70 -18.88 -7.12
CA GLY A 526 -5.78 -18.02 -6.63
C GLY A 526 -6.53 -18.52 -5.40
N PHE A 527 -6.40 -19.82 -5.04
CA PHE A 527 -7.24 -20.39 -3.98
C PHE A 527 -7.00 -19.77 -2.60
N GLY A 528 -5.72 -19.62 -2.21
CA GLY A 528 -5.35 -19.05 -0.92
C GLY A 528 -5.94 -17.65 -0.71
N PRO A 529 -5.71 -16.71 -1.65
CA PRO A 529 -6.30 -15.38 -1.61
C PRO A 529 -7.83 -15.36 -1.59
N LEU A 530 -8.48 -16.21 -2.39
CA LEU A 530 -9.95 -16.31 -2.41
C LEU A 530 -10.54 -16.75 -1.07
N ILE A 531 -10.03 -17.84 -0.47
CA ILE A 531 -10.57 -18.32 0.81
C ILE A 531 -10.26 -17.36 1.95
N TYR A 532 -9.09 -16.73 1.93
CA TYR A 532 -8.76 -15.68 2.88
C TYR A 532 -9.74 -14.52 2.78
N HIS A 533 -9.98 -14.01 1.56
CA HIS A 533 -10.95 -12.95 1.33
C HIS A 533 -12.36 -13.36 1.81
N ALA A 534 -12.78 -14.59 1.54
CA ALA A 534 -14.08 -15.10 1.97
C ALA A 534 -14.21 -15.09 3.50
N PHE A 535 -13.23 -15.63 4.24
CA PHE A 535 -13.24 -15.57 5.71
C PHE A 535 -13.15 -14.14 6.22
N ALA A 536 -12.29 -13.30 5.65
CA ALA A 536 -12.09 -11.93 6.11
C ALA A 536 -13.29 -11.01 5.85
N SER A 537 -14.08 -11.26 4.80
CA SER A 537 -15.22 -10.41 4.40
C SER A 537 -16.60 -10.94 4.82
N GLN A 538 -16.77 -12.27 4.94
CA GLN A 538 -18.09 -12.89 5.19
C GLN A 538 -18.25 -13.48 6.59
N SER A 539 -17.15 -13.71 7.32
CA SER A 539 -17.20 -14.27 8.67
C SER A 539 -17.83 -13.29 9.66
N LYS A 540 -18.72 -13.79 10.51
CA LYS A 540 -19.21 -13.07 11.70
C LYS A 540 -18.16 -13.01 12.81
N ARG A 541 -17.18 -13.92 12.78
CA ARG A 541 -16.08 -13.98 13.72
C ARG A 541 -14.93 -13.07 13.27
N PRO A 542 -14.22 -12.40 14.19
CA PRO A 542 -13.10 -11.52 13.84
C PRO A 542 -11.99 -12.30 13.13
N PHE A 543 -11.44 -11.75 12.05
CA PHE A 543 -10.36 -12.37 11.30
C PHE A 543 -9.05 -11.57 11.46
N TYR A 544 -7.94 -12.25 11.73
CA TYR A 544 -6.63 -11.63 11.93
C TYR A 544 -5.65 -12.00 10.82
N ALA A 545 -4.92 -10.99 10.35
CA ALA A 545 -3.90 -11.06 9.31
C ALA A 545 -2.52 -11.51 9.84
N THR A 546 -2.44 -11.90 11.11
CA THR A 546 -1.19 -12.26 11.81
C THR A 546 -0.77 -13.71 11.63
N GLY A 547 -1.53 -14.47 10.84
CA GLY A 547 -1.21 -15.84 10.43
C GLY A 547 -0.14 -15.92 9.36
N SER A 548 0.00 -17.09 8.72
CA SER A 548 0.81 -17.19 7.51
C SER A 548 0.23 -16.28 6.44
N GLY A 549 1.06 -15.48 5.80
CA GLY A 549 0.70 -14.91 4.51
C GLY A 549 0.45 -16.01 3.48
N PHE A 550 0.03 -15.60 2.28
CA PHE A 550 0.07 -16.50 1.12
C PHE A 550 1.49 -16.94 0.85
N LYS A 551 1.67 -17.99 0.04
CA LYS A 551 2.99 -18.30 -0.51
C LYS A 551 3.51 -17.03 -1.21
N GLY A 552 4.73 -16.61 -0.84
CA GLY A 552 5.36 -15.36 -1.29
C GLY A 552 5.04 -14.11 -0.47
N GLN A 553 3.93 -14.09 0.27
CA GLN A 553 3.54 -12.93 1.05
C GLN A 553 4.30 -12.89 2.38
N ALA A 554 4.90 -11.74 2.69
CA ALA A 554 5.54 -11.53 3.98
C ALA A 554 4.51 -11.54 5.13
N LEU A 555 4.97 -11.96 6.31
CA LEU A 555 4.16 -11.81 7.53
C LEU A 555 3.93 -10.31 7.77
N LEU A 556 2.73 -9.94 8.24
CA LEU A 556 2.36 -8.54 8.48
C LEU A 556 3.40 -7.81 9.34
N LYS A 557 3.93 -8.48 10.37
CA LYS A 557 4.98 -7.92 11.24
C LYS A 557 6.24 -7.57 10.45
N ASP A 558 6.65 -8.44 9.55
CA ASP A 558 7.89 -8.28 8.79
C ASP A 558 7.72 -7.18 7.73
N SER A 559 6.57 -7.12 7.05
CA SER A 559 6.23 -6.03 6.14
C SER A 559 6.25 -4.67 6.83
N VAL A 560 5.64 -4.57 8.03
CA VAL A 560 5.64 -3.33 8.81
C VAL A 560 7.07 -2.97 9.25
N ILE A 561 7.86 -3.93 9.73
CA ILE A 561 9.25 -3.67 10.13
C ILE A 561 10.08 -3.20 8.94
N ALA A 562 10.00 -3.87 7.79
CA ALA A 562 10.70 -3.48 6.57
C ALA A 562 10.36 -2.04 6.14
N MET A 563 9.08 -1.66 6.25
CA MET A 563 8.67 -0.27 6.02
C MET A 563 9.30 0.70 7.03
N THR A 564 9.43 0.30 8.29
CA THR A 564 10.03 1.17 9.31
C THR A 564 11.52 1.39 9.14
N GLU A 565 12.22 0.41 8.57
CA GLU A 565 13.65 0.51 8.28
C GLU A 565 13.94 1.38 7.06
N ASN A 566 13.00 1.43 6.11
CA ASN A 566 13.24 1.97 4.77
C ASN A 566 12.53 3.28 4.44
N ALA A 567 11.54 3.71 5.25
CA ALA A 567 10.61 4.80 4.90
C ALA A 567 10.46 5.93 5.94
N GLY A 568 11.47 6.20 6.77
CA GLY A 568 11.50 7.39 7.65
C GLY A 568 10.78 7.24 9.00
N PHE A 569 10.36 6.02 9.36
CA PHE A 569 9.71 5.76 10.65
C PHE A 569 10.72 5.50 11.77
N LYS A 570 10.27 5.65 13.03
CA LYS A 570 11.09 5.33 14.20
C LYS A 570 11.64 3.90 14.14
N LYS A 571 12.96 3.78 14.27
CA LYS A 571 13.63 2.47 14.41
C LYS A 571 13.23 1.82 15.73
N ASN A 572 13.12 0.49 15.77
CA ASN A 572 12.77 -0.32 16.95
C ASN A 572 11.34 -0.15 17.49
N MET A 573 10.36 0.19 16.65
CA MET A 573 8.97 0.13 17.10
C MET A 573 8.59 -1.31 17.47
N LYS A 574 8.17 -1.51 18.73
CA LYS A 574 7.62 -2.79 19.18
C LYS A 574 6.23 -2.96 18.58
N VAL A 575 6.18 -3.53 17.38
CA VAL A 575 4.93 -3.95 16.73
C VAL A 575 4.49 -5.26 17.36
N ASN A 576 3.53 -5.17 18.27
CA ASN A 576 2.97 -6.31 19.00
C ASN A 576 1.53 -6.55 18.53
N PHE A 577 1.38 -7.27 17.42
CA PHE A 577 0.05 -7.67 16.96
C PHE A 577 -0.52 -8.79 17.82
N PHE A 578 -1.85 -8.82 17.93
CA PHE A 578 -2.56 -9.94 18.54
C PHE A 578 -2.51 -11.14 17.58
N VAL A 579 -2.04 -12.28 18.10
CA VAL A 579 -2.01 -13.55 17.37
C VAL A 579 -3.00 -14.47 18.06
N PRO A 580 -4.15 -14.79 17.44
CA PRO A 580 -5.04 -15.82 17.94
C PRO A 580 -4.26 -17.12 18.11
N LYS A 581 -4.32 -17.73 19.30
CA LYS A 581 -3.57 -18.95 19.59
C LYS A 581 -4.43 -20.20 19.55
N ASP A 582 -5.71 -20.09 19.91
CA ASP A 582 -6.54 -21.25 20.19
C ASP A 582 -6.75 -22.17 18.97
N GLU A 583 -7.08 -21.58 17.83
CA GLU A 583 -7.31 -22.29 16.57
C GLU A 583 -6.75 -21.50 15.38
N CYS A 584 -6.33 -22.22 14.34
CA CYS A 584 -5.96 -21.65 13.05
C CYS A 584 -6.51 -22.47 11.88
N LEU A 585 -6.60 -21.84 10.71
CA LEU A 585 -7.14 -22.41 9.49
C LEU A 585 -6.03 -22.69 8.46
N GLN A 586 -6.03 -23.88 7.88
CA GLN A 586 -5.24 -24.21 6.69
C GLN A 586 -6.17 -24.32 5.48
N PRO A 587 -6.03 -23.45 4.47
CA PRO A 587 -6.71 -23.60 3.18
C PRO A 587 -6.38 -24.94 2.51
N VAL A 588 -7.40 -25.64 2.00
CA VAL A 588 -7.23 -26.88 1.25
C VAL A 588 -8.11 -26.91 -0.01
N LEU A 589 -7.51 -27.29 -1.13
CA LEU A 589 -8.18 -27.44 -2.42
C LEU A 589 -7.81 -28.78 -3.06
N LYS A 590 -8.82 -29.49 -3.57
CA LYS A 590 -8.66 -30.62 -4.46
C LYS A 590 -9.44 -30.39 -5.75
N VAL A 591 -8.80 -30.48 -6.90
CA VAL A 591 -9.46 -30.35 -8.22
C VAL A 591 -9.09 -31.52 -9.11
N GLU A 592 -10.10 -32.25 -9.59
CA GLU A 592 -9.95 -33.39 -10.48
C GLU A 592 -10.86 -33.25 -11.71
N VAL A 593 -10.40 -33.68 -12.87
CA VAL A 593 -11.25 -33.78 -14.06
C VAL A 593 -11.95 -35.14 -14.05
N LYS A 594 -13.28 -35.13 -14.15
CA LYS A 594 -14.08 -36.36 -14.22
C LYS A 594 -13.93 -37.00 -15.60
N GLN A 595 -13.08 -38.01 -15.71
CA GLN A 595 -12.66 -38.58 -17.00
C GLN A 595 -13.82 -39.09 -17.87
N ASP A 596 -14.88 -39.63 -17.26
CA ASP A 596 -16.09 -40.11 -17.92
C ASP A 596 -17.02 -38.99 -18.41
N SER A 597 -16.78 -37.73 -18.01
CA SER A 597 -17.52 -36.55 -18.49
C SER A 597 -16.90 -35.88 -19.71
N ILE A 598 -15.70 -36.29 -20.14
CA ILE A 598 -14.98 -35.61 -21.21
C ILE A 598 -15.61 -35.95 -22.56
N THR A 599 -16.23 -34.96 -23.21
CA THR A 599 -16.79 -35.08 -24.56
C THR A 599 -16.15 -34.07 -25.49
N CYS A 600 -15.42 -34.55 -26.50
CA CYS A 600 -14.73 -33.68 -27.45
C CYS A 600 -15.33 -33.72 -28.85
N ASN A 601 -15.10 -32.65 -29.61
CA ASN A 601 -15.32 -32.64 -31.05
C ASN A 601 -14.42 -33.66 -31.79
N ALA A 602 -14.69 -33.88 -33.08
CA ALA A 602 -14.08 -34.97 -33.86
C ALA A 602 -12.54 -34.90 -33.94
N ASP A 603 -11.98 -33.70 -33.92
CA ASP A 603 -10.55 -33.41 -33.92
C ASP A 603 -9.94 -33.27 -32.52
N LYS A 604 -10.76 -33.40 -31.46
CA LYS A 604 -10.38 -33.28 -30.04
C LYS A 604 -9.78 -31.93 -29.65
N SER A 605 -10.03 -30.89 -30.45
CA SER A 605 -9.55 -29.54 -30.19
C SER A 605 -10.36 -28.84 -29.11
N ASN A 606 -11.68 -29.09 -29.05
CA ASN A 606 -12.59 -28.56 -28.04
C ASN A 606 -13.27 -29.70 -27.30
N CYS A 607 -13.25 -29.63 -25.98
CA CYS A 607 -13.83 -30.62 -25.09
C CYS A 607 -14.72 -29.96 -24.04
N ASP A 608 -15.85 -30.59 -23.75
CA ASP A 608 -16.60 -30.33 -22.54
C ASP A 608 -16.07 -31.26 -21.45
N ALA A 609 -16.06 -30.81 -20.20
CA ALA A 609 -15.57 -31.59 -19.07
C ALA A 609 -16.23 -31.14 -17.76
N THR A 610 -16.37 -32.05 -16.81
CA THR A 610 -16.79 -31.73 -15.45
C THR A 610 -15.58 -31.72 -14.52
N LEU A 611 -15.38 -30.61 -13.81
CA LEU A 611 -14.42 -30.54 -12.69
C LEU A 611 -15.10 -30.96 -11.40
N VAL A 612 -14.51 -31.91 -10.69
CA VAL A 612 -14.87 -32.25 -9.31
C VAL A 612 -13.94 -31.48 -8.39
N MET A 613 -14.50 -30.49 -7.69
CA MET A 613 -13.73 -29.64 -6.79
C MET A 613 -14.19 -29.86 -5.35
N ALA A 614 -13.24 -30.20 -4.48
CA ALA A 614 -13.42 -30.19 -3.03
C ALA A 614 -12.58 -29.07 -2.43
N SER A 615 -13.24 -28.05 -1.87
CA SER A 615 -12.58 -26.88 -1.29
C SER A 615 -12.96 -26.71 0.17
N GLY A 616 -12.05 -26.15 0.98
CA GLY A 616 -12.30 -26.00 2.41
C GLY A 616 -11.15 -25.41 3.21
N ALA A 617 -11.32 -25.46 4.52
CA ALA A 617 -10.30 -25.12 5.50
C ALA A 617 -10.23 -26.21 6.58
N ARG A 618 -9.03 -26.70 6.89
CA ARG A 618 -8.77 -27.57 8.04
C ARG A 618 -8.49 -26.72 9.27
N ILE A 619 -8.95 -27.17 10.43
CA ILE A 619 -8.77 -26.47 11.71
C ILE A 619 -7.68 -27.17 12.51
N PHE A 620 -6.73 -26.39 13.02
CA PHE A 620 -5.64 -26.87 13.86
C PHE A 620 -5.66 -26.18 15.21
N ASN A 621 -5.30 -26.91 16.26
CA ASN A 621 -5.14 -26.37 17.62
C ASN A 621 -3.72 -25.80 17.85
N GLN A 622 -3.48 -25.28 19.06
CA GLN A 622 -2.16 -24.78 19.52
C GLN A 622 -1.00 -25.77 19.39
N LYS A 623 -1.27 -27.08 19.36
CA LYS A 623 -0.27 -28.15 19.23
C LYS A 623 -0.05 -28.56 17.77
N SER A 624 -0.63 -27.82 16.82
CA SER A 624 -0.63 -28.17 15.39
C SER A 624 -1.31 -29.51 15.08
N GLU A 625 -2.25 -29.94 15.92
CA GLU A 625 -3.05 -31.13 15.69
C GLU A 625 -4.34 -30.73 14.95
N LYS A 626 -4.70 -31.48 13.91
CA LYS A 626 -5.96 -31.27 13.18
C LYS A 626 -7.14 -31.65 14.09
N ILE A 627 -8.00 -30.68 14.39
CA ILE A 627 -9.18 -30.86 15.25
C ILE A 627 -10.51 -30.81 14.47
N GLY A 628 -10.49 -30.36 13.22
CA GLY A 628 -11.71 -30.26 12.41
C GLY A 628 -11.44 -29.85 10.96
N ALA A 629 -12.51 -29.73 10.18
CA ALA A 629 -12.48 -29.16 8.84
C ALA A 629 -13.87 -28.67 8.42
N TYR A 630 -13.88 -27.64 7.59
CA TYR A 630 -15.04 -27.17 6.84
C TYR A 630 -14.74 -27.36 5.36
N GLY A 631 -15.68 -27.90 4.60
CA GLY A 631 -15.46 -28.04 3.17
C GLY A 631 -16.72 -28.45 2.44
N LEU A 632 -16.71 -28.20 1.14
CA LEU A 632 -17.78 -28.55 0.23
C LEU A 632 -17.17 -29.17 -1.03
N GLN A 633 -17.86 -30.16 -1.57
CA GLN A 633 -17.55 -30.72 -2.88
C GLN A 633 -18.63 -30.29 -3.87
N GLN A 634 -18.21 -29.83 -5.04
CA GLN A 634 -19.09 -29.43 -6.12
C GLN A 634 -18.54 -29.91 -7.47
N GLU A 635 -19.46 -30.27 -8.36
CA GLU A 635 -19.18 -30.50 -9.77
C GLU A 635 -19.42 -29.19 -10.55
N ILE A 636 -18.47 -28.81 -11.41
CA ILE A 636 -18.57 -27.67 -12.32
C ILE A 636 -18.52 -28.20 -13.74
N GLU A 637 -19.59 -28.00 -14.50
CA GLU A 637 -19.66 -28.33 -15.92
C GLU A 637 -18.99 -27.21 -16.72
N LEU A 638 -18.06 -27.60 -17.59
CA LEU A 638 -17.31 -26.71 -18.45
C LEU A 638 -17.58 -27.08 -19.91
N GLU A 639 -17.87 -26.09 -20.73
CA GLU A 639 -18.19 -26.25 -22.14
C GLU A 639 -17.11 -25.59 -23.02
N GLY A 640 -16.79 -26.22 -24.15
CA GLY A 640 -15.98 -25.63 -25.21
C GLY A 640 -14.54 -25.34 -24.82
N ILE A 641 -13.93 -26.17 -23.97
CA ILE A 641 -12.56 -25.99 -23.49
C ILE A 641 -11.58 -26.37 -24.60
N ASP A 642 -10.82 -25.39 -25.08
CA ASP A 642 -9.74 -25.62 -26.02
C ASP A 642 -8.61 -26.39 -25.31
N HIS A 643 -8.26 -27.57 -25.83
CA HIS A 643 -7.24 -28.42 -25.21
C HIS A 643 -5.88 -27.70 -25.08
N GLN A 644 -5.56 -26.77 -25.98
CA GLN A 644 -4.31 -26.02 -25.94
C GLN A 644 -4.24 -25.04 -24.76
N TYR A 645 -5.39 -24.48 -24.34
CA TYR A 645 -5.51 -23.43 -23.33
C TYR A 645 -6.31 -23.88 -22.10
N ARG A 646 -6.37 -25.21 -21.88
CA ARG A 646 -7.25 -25.82 -20.89
C ARG A 646 -7.02 -25.28 -19.47
N ASN A 647 -5.77 -25.05 -19.08
CA ASN A 647 -5.44 -24.63 -17.71
C ASN A 647 -5.89 -23.18 -17.46
N GLU A 648 -5.67 -22.31 -18.43
CA GLU A 648 -6.07 -20.91 -18.41
C GLU A 648 -7.60 -20.80 -18.34
N MET A 649 -8.30 -21.56 -19.19
CA MET A 649 -9.77 -21.61 -19.19
C MET A 649 -10.32 -22.19 -17.87
N TYR A 650 -9.72 -23.26 -17.33
CA TYR A 650 -10.10 -23.82 -16.04
C TYR A 650 -9.90 -22.82 -14.90
N ASN A 651 -8.79 -22.08 -14.88
CA ASN A 651 -8.52 -21.11 -13.83
C ASN A 651 -9.53 -19.95 -13.84
N ILE A 652 -9.86 -19.41 -15.01
CA ILE A 652 -10.90 -18.35 -15.14
C ILE A 652 -12.24 -18.87 -14.62
N GLN A 653 -12.63 -20.09 -15.00
CA GLN A 653 -13.90 -20.68 -14.56
C GLN A 653 -13.92 -20.96 -13.04
N MET A 654 -12.78 -21.36 -12.45
CA MET A 654 -12.67 -21.53 -11.00
C MET A 654 -12.81 -20.19 -10.25
N PHE A 655 -12.24 -19.09 -10.76
CA PHE A 655 -12.45 -17.74 -10.20
C PHE A 655 -13.92 -17.30 -10.23
N GLU A 656 -14.67 -17.67 -11.27
CA GLU A 656 -16.11 -17.38 -11.36
C GLU A 656 -16.95 -18.22 -10.37
N ALA A 657 -16.59 -19.48 -10.15
CA ALA A 657 -17.39 -20.42 -9.36
C ALA A 657 -17.10 -20.38 -7.85
N LEU A 658 -15.82 -20.31 -7.45
CA LEU A 658 -15.38 -20.47 -6.07
C LEU A 658 -15.94 -19.45 -5.08
N PRO A 659 -16.13 -18.15 -5.39
CA PRO A 659 -16.61 -17.17 -4.41
C PRO A 659 -17.93 -17.57 -3.74
N LYS A 660 -18.86 -18.17 -4.51
CA LYS A 660 -20.14 -18.65 -3.97
C LYS A 660 -19.97 -19.85 -3.02
N ILE A 661 -19.09 -20.78 -3.39
CA ILE A 661 -18.78 -21.98 -2.61
C ILE A 661 -18.11 -21.59 -1.28
N LEU A 662 -17.13 -20.70 -1.35
CA LEU A 662 -16.38 -20.23 -0.19
C LEU A 662 -17.29 -19.49 0.80
N ASN A 663 -18.27 -18.72 0.32
CA ASN A 663 -19.27 -18.11 1.20
C ASN A 663 -20.08 -19.17 1.99
N GLN A 664 -20.51 -20.26 1.34
CA GLN A 664 -21.20 -21.35 2.03
C GLN A 664 -20.31 -22.05 3.07
N ILE A 665 -19.02 -22.25 2.75
CA ILE A 665 -18.04 -22.81 3.69
C ILE A 665 -17.89 -21.90 4.92
N VAL A 666 -17.78 -20.59 4.74
CA VAL A 666 -17.68 -19.62 5.84
C VAL A 666 -18.94 -19.61 6.70
N GLN A 667 -20.13 -19.60 6.08
CA GLN A 667 -21.41 -19.67 6.81
C GLN A 667 -21.55 -20.95 7.63
N THR A 668 -21.11 -22.08 7.07
CA THR A 668 -21.09 -23.37 7.78
C THR A 668 -20.15 -23.29 8.97
N ALA A 669 -18.94 -22.77 8.75
CA ALA A 669 -17.93 -22.61 9.80
C ALA A 669 -18.43 -21.72 10.96
N ASP A 670 -19.19 -20.67 10.67
CA ASP A 670 -19.78 -19.78 11.67
C ASP A 670 -20.97 -20.37 12.42
N SER A 671 -21.68 -21.33 11.79
CA SER A 671 -22.86 -21.97 12.37
C SER A 671 -22.53 -23.20 13.22
N SER A 672 -21.39 -23.83 12.97
CA SER A 672 -20.88 -24.97 13.75
C SER A 672 -20.25 -24.49 15.06
N GLN A 673 -21.10 -24.10 16.02
CA GLN A 673 -20.91 -24.13 17.48
C GLN A 673 -22.04 -23.38 18.18
#